data_AF-A0A6G2FXA4-F1
#
_entry.id   AF-A0A6G2FXA4-F1
#
_cell.length_a   1.000
_cell.length_b   1.000
_cell.length_c   1.000
_cell.angle_alpha   90.00
_cell.angle_beta   90.00
_cell.angle_gamma   90.00
#
_symmetry.space_group_name_H-M   'P 1'
#
loop_
_entity.id
_entity.type
_entity.pdbx_description
1 polymer ?
#
loop_
_entity_poly.entity_id
_entity_poly.type
_entity_poly.pdbx_seq_one_letter_code
_entity_poly.pdbx_strand_id
1 'polypeptide(L)'
;MELDDINTITVLGAGNMGHGIAEVAALAGYQVHLRDINEEFVQNGYDQIEWSLGKLAEKDQISDDEADAALERVTTYVDVADSVADADVVIEAVPEKMDIKKDVYTELEAAAPDHTVFATNTSSLSITELSEVTERPESFCGMHFFNPPVRMELVEVIAGEHTADETLAVVEDLAEAMGKTPVRVRKDSPGFIVNRVLVPLMNEAAWIVESGDATMAEVDSTTKYDMGIPMGSFELADYVGIDVGYHVLEYMHDVLGDAYEPCPLLEQKVEAGDLGQKTGKGFYDYEDGDGAQVPHDEGSEAVENRLLAVMANEVAGLVGNDVAHPEAIDRAVKLGGRFSDGPAKMADGAGIETLVETLDDLHEETGEARYEAVDYLRELAASGSGFYGDGGEETDEAFDFNDIEVEVRDAVGHVTLDRPHRMNTISGELMDELSEAIDALESDDDVRAVLITGAGDRAFSAGADIQSMAGGAGDPNVGTELSRKGQQTFGKLEECDKPVVAGIDGYCLGGGMELSMCADLRIATKRSEFGQPEHNLGLLPGWGGTVRLQRIVGTGRAKEIIFTADRYEAETMADYGFVNEVVDNDDFEARAFEYAKQFAQGPPIAQRYTKRAMHNGWEDTDAGLEVEAQAFGLLFATDDLMEGMTAFMGDRDPEFEGE
;
A
#
# COMPACT_ATOMS: atom_id res chain seq x y z
N MET A 1 21.92 -16.18 -8.55
CA MET A 1 21.09 -15.92 -9.73
C MET A 1 20.59 -14.51 -9.55
N GLU A 2 20.66 -13.68 -10.57
CA GLU A 2 20.04 -12.35 -10.56
C GLU A 2 18.77 -12.39 -11.41
N LEU A 3 17.89 -11.40 -11.30
CA LEU A 3 16.66 -11.32 -12.11
C LEU A 3 16.93 -11.45 -13.62
N ASP A 4 17.99 -10.79 -14.12
CA ASP A 4 18.40 -10.83 -15.53
C ASP A 4 18.83 -12.22 -16.03
N ASP A 5 19.13 -13.16 -15.12
CA ASP A 5 19.45 -14.55 -15.47
C ASP A 5 18.19 -15.38 -15.75
N ILE A 6 17.00 -14.93 -15.30
CA ILE A 6 15.74 -15.67 -15.42
C ILE A 6 15.11 -15.42 -16.79
N ASN A 7 15.03 -16.47 -17.60
CA ASN A 7 14.45 -16.43 -18.94
C ASN A 7 13.26 -17.39 -19.06
N THR A 8 13.35 -18.56 -18.42
CA THR A 8 12.36 -19.64 -18.53
C THR A 8 11.78 -20.00 -17.16
N ILE A 9 10.45 -19.93 -17.05
CA ILE A 9 9.70 -20.30 -15.85
C ILE A 9 8.88 -21.56 -16.15
N THR A 10 9.00 -22.58 -15.32
CA THR A 10 8.13 -23.76 -15.40
C THR A 10 7.03 -23.68 -14.36
N VAL A 11 5.78 -23.82 -14.77
CA VAL A 11 4.63 -23.91 -13.87
C VAL A 11 4.09 -25.34 -13.87
N LEU A 12 4.08 -25.97 -12.69
CA LEU A 12 3.66 -27.36 -12.52
C LEU A 12 2.23 -27.43 -11.98
N GLY A 13 1.35 -28.04 -12.76
CA GLY A 13 -0.09 -28.03 -12.54
C GLY A 13 -0.75 -27.01 -13.46
N ALA A 14 -1.70 -27.45 -14.27
CA ALA A 14 -2.45 -26.63 -15.21
C ALA A 14 -3.89 -26.37 -14.73
N GLY A 15 -4.14 -26.53 -13.43
CA GLY A 15 -5.40 -26.23 -12.76
C GLY A 15 -5.64 -24.72 -12.60
N ASN A 16 -6.60 -24.34 -11.75
CA ASN A 16 -7.06 -22.95 -11.63
C ASN A 16 -5.96 -21.94 -11.30
N MET A 17 -5.02 -22.28 -10.41
CA MET A 17 -3.92 -21.38 -10.06
C MET A 17 -2.81 -21.43 -11.12
N GLY A 18 -2.39 -22.63 -11.51
CA GLY A 18 -1.23 -22.79 -12.38
C GLY A 18 -1.37 -22.16 -13.77
N HIS A 19 -2.55 -22.25 -14.41
CA HIS A 19 -2.74 -21.56 -15.69
C HIS A 19 -2.68 -20.03 -15.53
N GLY A 20 -3.24 -19.48 -14.45
CA GLY A 20 -3.19 -18.03 -14.18
C GLY A 20 -1.78 -17.54 -13.84
N ILE A 21 -0.99 -18.33 -13.12
CA ILE A 21 0.43 -18.04 -12.84
C ILE A 21 1.23 -18.06 -14.15
N ALA A 22 1.00 -19.07 -15.00
CA ALA A 22 1.63 -19.16 -16.31
C ALA A 22 1.27 -17.97 -17.21
N GLU A 23 0.00 -17.52 -17.20
CA GLU A 23 -0.45 -16.34 -17.92
C GLU A 23 0.26 -15.06 -17.45
N VAL A 24 0.36 -14.85 -16.14
CA VAL A 24 1.06 -13.71 -15.53
C VAL A 24 2.53 -13.68 -15.95
N ALA A 25 3.22 -14.82 -15.84
CA ALA A 25 4.62 -14.95 -16.27
C ALA A 25 4.79 -14.68 -17.78
N ALA A 26 3.89 -15.19 -18.61
CA ALA A 26 3.94 -15.00 -20.06
C ALA A 26 3.69 -13.53 -20.46
N LEU A 27 2.75 -12.85 -19.81
CA LEU A 27 2.49 -11.41 -20.00
C LEU A 27 3.69 -10.55 -19.62
N ALA A 28 4.42 -10.94 -18.57
CA ALA A 28 5.63 -10.26 -18.11
C ALA A 28 6.84 -10.46 -19.04
N GLY A 29 6.74 -11.36 -20.03
CA GLY A 29 7.75 -11.53 -21.06
C GLY A 29 8.61 -12.80 -20.95
N TYR A 30 8.37 -13.64 -19.94
CA TYR A 30 9.13 -14.88 -19.73
C TYR A 30 8.66 -16.00 -20.65
N GLN A 31 9.58 -16.91 -21.01
CA GLN A 31 9.22 -18.19 -21.61
C GLN A 31 8.59 -19.07 -20.55
N VAL A 32 7.43 -19.66 -20.83
CA VAL A 32 6.67 -20.43 -19.83
C VAL A 32 6.49 -21.87 -20.26
N HIS A 33 6.92 -22.79 -19.42
CA HIS A 33 6.65 -24.21 -19.57
C HIS A 33 5.48 -24.58 -18.66
N LEU A 34 4.30 -24.82 -19.24
CA LEU A 34 3.13 -25.28 -18.49
C LEU A 34 3.09 -26.80 -18.52
N ARG A 35 3.10 -27.47 -17.36
CA ARG A 35 3.12 -28.93 -17.29
C ARG A 35 2.00 -29.49 -16.42
N ASP A 36 1.40 -30.59 -16.85
CA ASP A 36 0.50 -31.40 -16.02
C ASP A 36 0.74 -32.92 -16.25
N ILE A 37 0.11 -33.78 -15.46
CA ILE A 37 0.31 -35.24 -15.48
C ILE A 37 -0.24 -35.92 -16.75
N ASN A 38 -1.08 -35.23 -17.53
CA ASN A 38 -1.57 -35.73 -18.81
C ASN A 38 -1.91 -34.59 -19.78
N GLU A 39 -2.03 -34.95 -21.06
CA GLU A 39 -2.27 -34.03 -22.16
C GLU A 39 -3.62 -33.30 -22.06
N GLU A 40 -4.65 -33.94 -21.49
CA GLU A 40 -5.97 -33.33 -21.32
C GLU A 40 -5.93 -32.14 -20.33
N PHE A 41 -5.28 -32.30 -19.18
CA PHE A 41 -5.19 -31.25 -18.17
C PHE A 41 -4.32 -30.08 -18.61
N VAL A 42 -3.15 -30.35 -19.21
CA VAL A 42 -2.28 -29.27 -19.69
C VAL A 42 -2.92 -28.50 -20.85
N GLN A 43 -3.64 -29.19 -21.75
CA GLN A 43 -4.37 -28.52 -22.83
C GLN A 43 -5.53 -27.68 -22.28
N ASN A 44 -6.27 -28.18 -21.30
CA ASN A 44 -7.32 -27.40 -20.66
C ASN A 44 -6.76 -26.11 -20.02
N GLY A 45 -5.63 -26.18 -19.33
CA GLY A 45 -4.98 -24.98 -18.78
C GLY A 45 -4.52 -24.01 -19.87
N TYR A 46 -3.92 -24.51 -20.94
CA TYR A 46 -3.54 -23.70 -22.10
C TYR A 46 -4.75 -22.99 -22.73
N ASP A 47 -5.85 -23.70 -22.94
CA ASP A 47 -7.08 -23.14 -23.50
C ASP A 47 -7.68 -22.05 -22.58
N GLN A 48 -7.52 -22.17 -21.26
CA GLN A 48 -7.94 -21.11 -20.32
C GLN A 48 -7.06 -19.86 -20.40
N ILE A 49 -5.75 -20.02 -20.62
CA ILE A 49 -4.83 -18.90 -20.87
C ILE A 49 -5.24 -18.18 -22.16
N GLU A 50 -5.44 -18.91 -23.26
CA GLU A 50 -5.90 -18.34 -24.54
C GLU A 50 -7.23 -17.58 -24.36
N TRP A 51 -8.18 -18.19 -23.65
CA TRP A 51 -9.46 -17.54 -23.35
C TRP A 51 -9.30 -16.27 -22.52
N SER A 52 -8.49 -16.30 -21.46
CA SER A 52 -8.27 -15.16 -20.57
C SER A 52 -7.58 -14.00 -21.27
N LEU A 53 -6.48 -14.26 -21.99
CA LEU A 53 -5.77 -13.27 -22.80
C LEU A 53 -6.71 -12.62 -23.82
N GLY A 54 -7.54 -13.42 -24.50
CA GLY A 54 -8.58 -12.90 -25.41
C GLY A 54 -9.60 -12.00 -24.70
N LYS A 55 -9.98 -12.32 -23.45
CA LYS A 55 -10.87 -11.47 -22.65
C LYS A 55 -10.23 -10.18 -22.18
N LEU A 56 -8.93 -10.18 -21.90
CA LEU A 56 -8.18 -8.97 -21.56
C LEU A 56 -8.07 -8.04 -22.78
N ALA A 57 -7.77 -8.61 -23.96
CA ALA A 57 -7.73 -7.87 -25.23
C ALA A 57 -9.10 -7.29 -25.62
N GLU A 58 -10.18 -8.08 -25.52
CA GLU A 58 -11.56 -7.61 -25.75
C GLU A 58 -11.98 -6.43 -24.86
N LYS A 59 -11.34 -6.28 -23.69
CA LYS A 59 -11.61 -5.22 -22.71
C LYS A 59 -10.62 -4.06 -22.79
N ASP A 60 -9.77 -4.01 -23.82
CA ASP A 60 -8.72 -3.01 -24.00
C ASP A 60 -7.75 -2.93 -22.80
N GLN A 61 -7.57 -4.03 -22.05
CA GLN A 61 -6.60 -4.10 -20.95
C GLN A 61 -5.19 -4.43 -21.44
N ILE A 62 -5.10 -5.16 -22.55
CA ILE A 62 -3.89 -5.43 -23.35
C ILE A 62 -4.25 -5.31 -24.84
N SER A 63 -3.26 -5.18 -25.71
CA SER A 63 -3.46 -5.24 -27.16
C SER A 63 -3.54 -6.68 -27.68
N ASP A 64 -4.14 -6.88 -28.86
CA ASP A 64 -4.17 -8.18 -29.55
C ASP A 64 -2.75 -8.72 -29.79
N ASP A 65 -1.80 -7.85 -30.15
CA ASP A 65 -0.39 -8.22 -30.38
C ASP A 65 0.29 -8.68 -29.07
N GLU A 66 -0.04 -8.09 -27.93
CA GLU A 66 0.47 -8.51 -26.61
C GLU A 66 -0.13 -9.85 -26.18
N ALA A 67 -1.42 -10.08 -26.44
CA ALA A 67 -2.09 -11.35 -26.18
C ALA A 67 -1.48 -12.50 -26.99
N ASP A 68 -1.30 -12.30 -28.31
CA ASP A 68 -0.66 -13.27 -29.19
C ASP A 68 0.79 -13.55 -28.76
N ALA A 69 1.54 -12.49 -28.43
CA ALA A 69 2.93 -12.64 -27.97
C ALA A 69 3.02 -13.41 -26.64
N ALA A 70 2.13 -13.16 -25.68
CA ALA A 70 2.11 -13.91 -24.43
C ALA A 70 1.79 -15.40 -24.67
N LEU A 71 0.80 -15.70 -25.51
CA LEU A 71 0.43 -17.07 -25.83
C LEU A 71 1.57 -17.83 -26.54
N GLU A 72 2.31 -17.17 -27.45
CA GLU A 72 3.49 -17.75 -28.12
C GLU A 72 4.63 -18.14 -27.16
N ARG A 73 4.69 -17.54 -25.96
CA ARG A 73 5.70 -17.88 -24.94
C ARG A 73 5.35 -19.15 -24.15
N VAL A 74 4.10 -19.62 -24.21
CA VAL A 74 3.64 -20.78 -23.43
C VAL A 74 3.84 -22.07 -24.22
N THR A 75 4.65 -22.98 -23.70
CA THR A 75 4.84 -24.33 -24.24
C THR A 75 4.33 -25.38 -23.26
N THR A 76 3.56 -26.35 -23.75
CA THR A 76 2.93 -27.37 -22.93
C THR A 76 3.75 -28.66 -22.84
N TYR A 77 3.79 -29.26 -21.66
CA TYR A 77 4.51 -30.50 -21.39
C TYR A 77 3.69 -31.47 -20.55
N VAL A 78 4.04 -32.77 -20.66
CA VAL A 78 3.54 -33.83 -19.77
C VAL A 78 4.68 -34.47 -18.99
N ASP A 79 5.80 -34.72 -19.67
CA ASP A 79 7.03 -35.23 -19.07
C ASP A 79 7.72 -34.14 -18.24
N VAL A 80 8.11 -34.48 -17.01
CA VAL A 80 8.76 -33.52 -16.10
C VAL A 80 10.13 -33.13 -16.61
N ALA A 81 10.94 -34.08 -17.08
CA ALA A 81 12.30 -33.82 -17.49
C ALA A 81 12.37 -32.91 -18.71
N ASP A 82 11.45 -33.07 -19.67
CA ASP A 82 11.33 -32.15 -20.79
C ASP A 82 10.90 -30.75 -20.35
N SER A 83 10.00 -30.65 -19.36
CA SER A 83 9.48 -29.35 -18.90
C SER A 83 10.50 -28.50 -18.15
N VAL A 84 11.49 -29.12 -17.48
CA VAL A 84 12.47 -28.39 -16.64
C VAL A 84 13.87 -28.31 -17.23
N ALA A 85 14.07 -28.79 -18.46
CA ALA A 85 15.40 -28.98 -19.05
C ALA A 85 16.28 -27.70 -19.06
N ASP A 86 15.65 -26.53 -19.17
CA ASP A 86 16.25 -25.20 -19.19
C ASP A 86 15.52 -24.22 -18.25
N ALA A 87 14.83 -24.73 -17.23
CA ALA A 87 14.11 -23.89 -16.28
C ALA A 87 15.06 -23.13 -15.34
N ASP A 88 14.85 -21.83 -15.20
CA ASP A 88 15.54 -21.00 -14.21
C ASP A 88 14.76 -20.96 -12.90
N VAL A 89 13.42 -20.91 -12.98
CA VAL A 89 12.51 -20.98 -11.84
C VAL A 89 11.40 -22.00 -12.11
N VAL A 90 11.05 -22.79 -11.09
CA VAL A 90 9.90 -23.69 -11.10
C VAL A 90 8.89 -23.22 -10.06
N ILE A 91 7.64 -23.00 -10.45
CA ILE A 91 6.53 -22.66 -9.56
C ILE A 91 5.53 -23.82 -9.54
N GLU A 92 5.41 -24.47 -8.38
CA GLU A 92 4.53 -25.63 -8.20
C GLU A 92 3.13 -25.23 -7.73
N ALA A 93 2.10 -25.67 -8.45
CA ALA A 93 0.67 -25.44 -8.19
C ALA A 93 -0.18 -26.73 -8.40
N VAL A 94 0.35 -27.86 -7.93
CA VAL A 94 -0.30 -29.18 -7.90
C VAL A 94 -1.18 -29.33 -6.64
N PRO A 95 -1.97 -30.43 -6.50
CA PRO A 95 -2.89 -30.60 -5.38
C PRO A 95 -2.26 -30.42 -4.00
N GLU A 96 -3.02 -29.81 -3.09
CA GLU A 96 -2.59 -29.42 -1.74
C GLU A 96 -2.45 -30.63 -0.78
N LYS A 97 -1.49 -31.51 -1.08
CA LYS A 97 -1.15 -32.68 -0.27
C LYS A 97 0.36 -32.81 -0.16
N MET A 98 0.86 -32.84 1.08
CA MET A 98 2.29 -32.91 1.38
C MET A 98 3.00 -34.06 0.62
N ASP A 99 2.46 -35.28 0.67
CA ASP A 99 3.06 -36.44 -0.03
C ASP A 99 3.17 -36.21 -1.55
N ILE A 100 2.15 -35.61 -2.17
CA ILE A 100 2.15 -35.37 -3.62
C ILE A 100 3.21 -34.32 -3.98
N LYS A 101 3.28 -33.22 -3.21
CA LYS A 101 4.26 -32.16 -3.46
C LYS A 101 5.70 -32.67 -3.24
N LYS A 102 5.94 -33.48 -2.20
CA LYS A 102 7.24 -34.13 -1.96
C LYS A 102 7.64 -35.06 -3.11
N ASP A 103 6.71 -35.85 -3.63
CA ASP A 103 6.96 -36.70 -4.80
C ASP A 103 7.34 -35.86 -6.03
N VAL A 104 6.63 -34.75 -6.27
CA VAL A 104 6.94 -33.80 -7.35
C VAL A 104 8.33 -33.21 -7.19
N TYR A 105 8.69 -32.67 -6.02
CA TYR A 105 10.01 -32.09 -5.80
C TYR A 105 11.15 -33.12 -5.84
N THR A 106 10.89 -34.36 -5.45
CA THR A 106 11.85 -35.47 -5.62
C THR A 106 12.11 -35.76 -7.11
N GLU A 107 11.08 -35.70 -7.95
CA GLU A 107 11.22 -35.85 -9.40
C GLU A 107 11.94 -34.65 -10.03
N LEU A 108 11.62 -33.43 -9.58
CA LEU A 108 12.27 -32.20 -10.05
C LEU A 108 13.76 -32.15 -9.71
N GLU A 109 14.14 -32.50 -8.49
CA GLU A 109 15.56 -32.54 -8.08
C GLU A 109 16.39 -33.43 -9.01
N ALA A 110 15.82 -34.54 -9.49
CA ALA A 110 16.52 -35.45 -10.38
C ALA A 110 16.67 -34.94 -11.82
N ALA A 111 15.87 -33.95 -12.23
CA ALA A 111 15.72 -33.54 -13.63
C ALA A 111 16.12 -32.08 -13.90
N ALA A 112 15.91 -31.18 -12.95
CA ALA A 112 16.16 -29.75 -13.11
C ALA A 112 17.67 -29.41 -13.04
N PRO A 113 18.14 -28.42 -13.82
CA PRO A 113 19.50 -27.89 -13.70
C PRO A 113 19.86 -27.48 -12.28
N ASP A 114 21.14 -27.61 -11.88
CA ASP A 114 21.61 -27.27 -10.52
C ASP A 114 21.32 -25.81 -10.12
N HIS A 115 21.17 -24.89 -11.08
CA HIS A 115 20.94 -23.47 -10.82
C HIS A 115 19.47 -23.10 -10.58
N THR A 116 18.53 -24.01 -10.86
CA THR A 116 17.10 -23.72 -10.83
C THR A 116 16.60 -23.45 -9.41
N VAL A 117 15.85 -22.36 -9.24
CA VAL A 117 15.12 -22.02 -8.00
C VAL A 117 13.78 -22.76 -7.97
N PHE A 118 13.45 -23.35 -6.83
CA PHE A 118 12.18 -24.03 -6.59
C PHE A 118 11.26 -23.17 -5.73
N ALA A 119 10.07 -22.88 -6.25
CA ALA A 119 9.03 -22.17 -5.56
C ALA A 119 7.74 -23.01 -5.51
N THR A 120 6.98 -22.92 -4.42
CA THR A 120 5.64 -23.53 -4.29
C THR A 120 4.56 -22.48 -4.08
N ASN A 121 3.42 -22.65 -4.75
CA ASN A 121 2.19 -21.89 -4.54
C ASN A 121 1.28 -22.55 -3.49
N THR A 122 1.81 -23.41 -2.61
CA THR A 122 1.03 -23.95 -1.49
C THR A 122 0.43 -22.80 -0.67
N SER A 123 -0.75 -23.00 -0.08
CA SER A 123 -1.48 -21.99 0.68
C SER A 123 -1.36 -22.17 2.20
N SER A 124 -0.90 -23.35 2.66
CA SER A 124 -0.75 -23.64 4.08
C SER A 124 0.37 -24.61 4.45
N LEU A 125 0.86 -25.45 3.53
CA LEU A 125 1.84 -26.49 3.87
C LEU A 125 3.23 -25.88 4.16
N SER A 126 3.98 -26.55 5.04
CA SER A 126 5.32 -26.10 5.45
C SER A 126 6.31 -26.06 4.27
N ILE A 127 6.88 -24.89 4.03
CA ILE A 127 7.97 -24.66 3.06
C ILE A 127 9.22 -25.40 3.50
N THR A 128 9.49 -25.40 4.81
CA THR A 128 10.62 -26.09 5.42
C THR A 128 10.57 -27.58 5.13
N GLU A 129 9.43 -28.24 5.42
CA GLU A 129 9.26 -29.67 5.21
C GLU A 129 9.33 -30.06 3.72
N LEU A 130 8.87 -29.19 2.81
CA LEU A 130 9.01 -29.41 1.37
C LEU A 130 10.45 -29.27 0.89
N SER A 131 11.21 -28.33 1.45
CA SER A 131 12.61 -28.12 1.06
C SER A 131 13.52 -29.32 1.38
N GLU A 132 13.19 -30.11 2.41
CA GLU A 132 13.98 -31.25 2.90
C GLU A 132 14.09 -32.42 1.92
N VAL A 133 13.25 -32.49 0.87
CA VAL A 133 13.34 -33.54 -0.15
C VAL A 133 14.28 -33.18 -1.31
N THR A 134 14.89 -31.99 -1.28
CA THR A 134 15.77 -31.45 -2.32
C THR A 134 17.22 -31.39 -1.84
N GLU A 135 18.18 -31.36 -2.75
CA GLU A 135 19.61 -31.15 -2.41
C GLU A 135 20.00 -29.66 -2.41
N ARG A 136 19.02 -28.77 -2.66
CA ARG A 136 19.17 -27.30 -2.77
C ARG A 136 18.18 -26.51 -1.89
N PRO A 137 18.00 -26.86 -0.60
CA PRO A 137 16.98 -26.24 0.24
C PRO A 137 17.18 -24.72 0.42
N GLU A 138 18.38 -24.19 0.18
CA GLU A 138 18.67 -22.75 0.14
C GLU A 138 18.06 -22.01 -1.06
N SER A 139 17.80 -22.73 -2.16
CA SER A 139 17.16 -22.23 -3.38
C SER A 139 15.70 -22.69 -3.48
N PHE A 140 15.08 -22.97 -2.33
CA PHE A 140 13.67 -23.34 -2.20
C PHE A 140 12.91 -22.28 -1.39
N CYS A 141 11.77 -21.81 -1.87
CA CYS A 141 10.91 -20.88 -1.12
C CYS A 141 9.41 -21.09 -1.42
N GLY A 142 8.54 -20.38 -0.71
CA GLY A 142 7.15 -20.19 -1.12
C GLY A 142 7.00 -18.98 -2.04
N MET A 143 6.09 -19.08 -3.01
CA MET A 143 5.65 -17.98 -3.87
C MET A 143 4.14 -18.12 -4.06
N HIS A 144 3.40 -17.63 -3.07
CA HIS A 144 1.97 -17.86 -2.94
C HIS A 144 1.17 -16.72 -3.59
N PHE A 145 0.55 -17.03 -4.71
CA PHE A 145 -0.37 -16.17 -5.46
C PHE A 145 -1.80 -16.32 -4.94
N PHE A 146 -2.60 -15.28 -5.12
CA PHE A 146 -4.01 -15.25 -4.72
C PHE A 146 -4.95 -15.40 -5.91
N ASN A 147 -6.06 -16.12 -5.71
CA ASN A 147 -7.00 -16.41 -6.78
C ASN A 147 -7.94 -15.21 -7.06
N PRO A 148 -8.14 -14.79 -8.33
CA PRO A 148 -7.43 -15.23 -9.54
C PRO A 148 -6.07 -14.52 -9.72
N PRO A 149 -4.98 -15.24 -10.07
CA PRO A 149 -3.63 -14.65 -10.13
C PRO A 149 -3.52 -13.44 -11.05
N VAL A 150 -4.24 -13.41 -12.17
CA VAL A 150 -4.21 -12.29 -13.12
C VAL A 150 -4.81 -10.99 -12.58
N ARG A 151 -5.63 -11.03 -11.53
CA ARG A 151 -6.25 -9.83 -10.93
C ARG A 151 -5.72 -9.46 -9.57
N MET A 152 -5.24 -10.43 -8.81
CA MET A 152 -4.73 -10.18 -7.46
C MET A 152 -3.31 -9.64 -7.57
N GLU A 153 -3.04 -8.56 -6.83
CA GLU A 153 -1.74 -7.88 -6.85
C GLU A 153 -0.74 -8.56 -5.93
N LEU A 154 -1.19 -9.13 -4.82
CA LEU A 154 -0.32 -9.73 -3.80
C LEU A 154 0.32 -11.05 -4.26
N VAL A 155 1.59 -11.22 -3.91
CA VAL A 155 2.28 -12.51 -3.79
C VAL A 155 2.96 -12.57 -2.43
N GLU A 156 2.69 -13.59 -1.63
CA GLU A 156 3.49 -13.84 -0.42
C GLU A 156 4.75 -14.62 -0.80
N VAL A 157 5.93 -14.10 -0.46
CA VAL A 157 7.22 -14.77 -0.68
C VAL A 157 7.71 -15.33 0.65
N ILE A 158 7.74 -16.66 0.77
CA ILE A 158 7.85 -17.33 2.07
C ILE A 158 9.20 -18.00 2.26
N ALA A 159 9.87 -17.66 3.37
CA ALA A 159 11.10 -18.30 3.80
C ALA A 159 10.81 -19.62 4.54
N GLY A 160 11.40 -20.72 4.06
CA GLY A 160 11.61 -21.92 4.87
C GLY A 160 12.82 -21.75 5.80
N GLU A 161 13.05 -22.70 6.71
CA GLU A 161 14.19 -22.67 7.64
C GLU A 161 15.56 -22.58 6.94
N HIS A 162 15.64 -23.09 5.70
CA HIS A 162 16.88 -23.21 4.95
C HIS A 162 17.04 -22.19 3.82
N THR A 163 15.97 -21.46 3.48
CA THR A 163 15.94 -20.54 2.34
C THR A 163 16.97 -19.43 2.50
N ALA A 164 17.78 -19.19 1.47
CA ALA A 164 18.73 -18.08 1.47
C ALA A 164 18.02 -16.74 1.21
N ASP A 165 18.50 -15.66 1.84
CA ASP A 165 17.97 -14.31 1.63
C ASP A 165 18.09 -13.87 0.17
N GLU A 166 19.14 -14.31 -0.54
CA GLU A 166 19.31 -14.04 -1.96
C GLU A 166 18.23 -14.72 -2.82
N THR A 167 17.77 -15.91 -2.43
CA THR A 167 16.65 -16.60 -3.11
C THR A 167 15.36 -15.80 -2.94
N LEU A 168 15.09 -15.30 -1.72
CA LEU A 168 13.90 -14.48 -1.45
C LEU A 168 13.94 -13.19 -2.28
N ALA A 169 15.08 -12.49 -2.30
CA ALA A 169 15.24 -11.25 -3.05
C ALA A 169 14.97 -11.46 -4.56
N VAL A 170 15.53 -12.52 -5.16
CA VAL A 170 15.32 -12.83 -6.58
C VAL A 170 13.85 -13.16 -6.87
N VAL A 171 13.17 -13.86 -5.98
CA VAL A 171 11.75 -14.22 -6.15
C VAL A 171 10.82 -13.01 -5.93
N GLU A 172 11.19 -12.09 -5.04
CA GLU A 172 10.52 -10.79 -4.87
C GLU A 172 10.66 -9.94 -6.14
N ASP A 173 11.89 -9.76 -6.62
CA ASP A 173 12.18 -9.06 -7.88
C ASP A 173 11.42 -9.68 -9.07
N LEU A 174 11.33 -11.02 -9.10
CA LEU A 174 10.55 -11.74 -10.11
C LEU A 174 9.04 -11.46 -9.99
N ALA A 175 8.50 -11.42 -8.78
CA ALA A 175 7.10 -11.07 -8.55
C ALA A 175 6.81 -9.64 -9.00
N GLU A 176 7.70 -8.69 -8.68
CA GLU A 176 7.58 -7.29 -9.13
C GLU A 176 7.66 -7.17 -10.66
N ALA A 177 8.59 -7.87 -11.29
CA ALA A 177 8.69 -7.94 -12.76
C ALA A 177 7.43 -8.52 -13.41
N MET A 178 6.70 -9.39 -12.70
CA MET A 178 5.39 -9.91 -13.09
C MET A 178 4.21 -8.95 -12.81
N GLY A 179 4.48 -7.72 -12.38
CA GLY A 179 3.46 -6.73 -12.02
C GLY A 179 2.72 -7.08 -10.74
N LYS A 180 3.36 -7.83 -9.83
CA LYS A 180 2.85 -8.17 -8.51
C LYS A 180 3.52 -7.36 -7.42
N THR A 181 2.86 -7.30 -6.28
CA THR A 181 3.38 -6.73 -5.04
C THR A 181 3.81 -7.90 -4.14
N PRO A 182 5.11 -8.17 -4.00
CA PRO A 182 5.55 -9.17 -3.05
C PRO A 182 5.40 -8.67 -1.60
N VAL A 183 5.05 -9.57 -0.69
CA VAL A 183 5.19 -9.38 0.75
C VAL A 183 6.00 -10.54 1.32
N ARG A 184 7.10 -10.21 2.00
CA ARG A 184 8.00 -11.19 2.61
C ARG A 184 7.38 -11.80 3.86
N VAL A 185 7.31 -13.12 3.89
CA VAL A 185 7.03 -13.93 5.07
C VAL A 185 8.36 -14.48 5.57
N ARG A 186 8.88 -13.88 6.64
CA ARG A 186 10.25 -14.07 7.16
C ARG A 186 10.47 -15.45 7.75
N LYS A 187 9.38 -16.15 8.10
CA LYS A 187 9.42 -17.47 8.73
C LYS A 187 8.23 -18.30 8.32
N ASP A 188 8.50 -19.56 8.00
CA ASP A 188 7.49 -20.58 7.72
C ASP A 188 6.51 -20.71 8.90
N SER A 189 5.23 -20.47 8.61
CA SER A 189 4.14 -20.49 9.58
C SER A 189 2.87 -20.97 8.86
N PRO A 190 2.06 -21.88 9.45
CA PRO A 190 0.81 -22.34 8.86
C PRO A 190 -0.10 -21.18 8.43
N GLY A 191 -0.46 -21.14 7.15
CA GLY A 191 -1.31 -20.08 6.57
C GLY A 191 -0.61 -18.72 6.36
N PHE A 192 0.70 -18.65 6.53
CA PHE A 192 1.54 -17.48 6.23
C PHE A 192 1.03 -16.20 6.89
N ILE A 193 0.57 -15.20 6.12
CA ILE A 193 -0.01 -13.97 6.67
C ILE A 193 -1.52 -13.94 6.41
N VAL A 194 -1.96 -13.91 5.15
CA VAL A 194 -3.37 -13.65 4.82
C VAL A 194 -4.28 -14.75 5.35
N ASN A 195 -3.94 -16.02 5.11
CA ASN A 195 -4.76 -17.13 5.60
C ASN A 195 -4.70 -17.26 7.12
N ARG A 196 -3.55 -16.92 7.74
CA ARG A 196 -3.39 -16.89 9.20
C ARG A 196 -4.35 -15.91 9.87
N VAL A 197 -4.65 -14.78 9.23
CA VAL A 197 -5.59 -13.78 9.76
C VAL A 197 -7.03 -14.12 9.38
N LEU A 198 -7.28 -14.42 8.11
CA LEU A 198 -8.63 -14.53 7.56
C LEU A 198 -9.37 -15.79 8.02
N VAL A 199 -8.69 -16.94 8.06
CA VAL A 199 -9.34 -18.22 8.37
C VAL A 199 -9.80 -18.29 9.84
N PRO A 200 -9.01 -17.89 10.85
CA PRO A 200 -9.48 -17.82 12.24
C PRO A 200 -10.60 -16.79 12.44
N LEU A 201 -10.54 -15.64 11.75
CA LEU A 201 -11.63 -14.64 11.79
C LEU A 201 -12.96 -15.24 11.31
N MET A 202 -12.94 -15.96 10.19
CA MET A 202 -14.14 -16.64 9.66
C MET A 202 -14.58 -17.82 10.54
N ASN A 203 -13.65 -18.52 11.18
CA ASN A 203 -13.98 -19.56 12.15
C ASN A 203 -14.68 -18.98 13.37
N GLU A 204 -14.20 -17.84 13.88
CA GLU A 204 -14.83 -17.16 15.01
C GLU A 204 -16.22 -16.63 14.66
N ALA A 205 -16.40 -16.08 13.46
CA ALA A 205 -17.71 -15.73 12.93
C ALA A 205 -18.68 -16.92 12.96
N ALA A 206 -18.23 -18.11 12.55
CA ALA A 206 -19.01 -19.34 12.65
C ALA A 206 -19.32 -19.75 14.10
N TRP A 207 -18.35 -19.62 15.01
CA TRP A 207 -18.54 -19.91 16.44
C TRP A 207 -19.56 -18.98 17.10
N ILE A 208 -19.57 -17.68 16.78
CA ILE A 208 -20.55 -16.70 17.26
C ILE A 208 -21.99 -17.13 16.89
N VAL A 209 -22.16 -17.68 15.69
CA VAL A 209 -23.47 -18.18 15.23
C VAL A 209 -23.82 -19.52 15.86
N GLU A 210 -22.85 -20.43 15.97
CA GLU A 210 -23.04 -21.77 16.56
C GLU A 210 -23.41 -21.69 18.06
N SER A 211 -22.82 -20.78 18.82
CA SER A 211 -23.17 -20.53 20.23
C SER A 211 -24.53 -19.84 20.39
N GLY A 212 -25.03 -19.20 19.32
CA GLY A 212 -26.25 -18.42 19.32
C GLY A 212 -26.11 -17.01 19.90
N ASP A 213 -24.87 -16.49 19.95
CA ASP A 213 -24.57 -15.14 20.46
C ASP A 213 -25.00 -14.04 19.47
N ALA A 214 -24.91 -14.31 18.17
CA ALA A 214 -25.47 -13.45 17.12
C ALA A 214 -25.98 -14.28 15.94
N THR A 215 -26.80 -13.64 15.10
CA THR A 215 -27.26 -14.23 13.85
C THR A 215 -26.23 -14.05 12.73
N MET A 216 -26.35 -14.89 11.69
CA MET A 216 -25.53 -14.80 10.48
C MET A 216 -25.63 -13.41 9.82
N ALA A 217 -26.81 -12.78 9.88
CA ALA A 217 -27.05 -11.45 9.33
C ALA A 217 -26.33 -10.35 10.13
N GLU A 218 -26.35 -10.43 11.47
CA GLU A 218 -25.61 -9.50 12.34
C GLU A 218 -24.09 -9.61 12.11
N VAL A 219 -23.55 -10.82 11.99
CA VAL A 219 -22.12 -11.05 11.74
C VAL A 219 -21.68 -10.54 10.37
N ASP A 220 -22.43 -10.84 9.31
CA ASP A 220 -22.10 -10.34 7.97
C ASP A 220 -22.28 -8.83 7.87
N SER A 221 -23.28 -8.25 8.54
CA SER A 221 -23.48 -6.80 8.60
C SER A 221 -22.29 -6.12 9.30
N THR A 222 -21.87 -6.66 10.45
CA THR A 222 -20.75 -6.14 11.25
C THR A 222 -19.45 -6.20 10.46
N THR A 223 -19.09 -7.36 9.93
CA THR A 223 -17.84 -7.51 9.17
C THR A 223 -17.81 -6.65 7.91
N LYS A 224 -18.94 -6.54 7.21
CA LYS A 224 -19.00 -5.79 5.95
C LYS A 224 -19.01 -4.29 6.12
N TYR A 225 -19.81 -3.78 7.06
CA TYR A 225 -20.11 -2.34 7.14
C TYR A 225 -19.43 -1.64 8.31
N ASP A 226 -19.24 -2.34 9.44
CA ASP A 226 -18.61 -1.75 10.63
C ASP A 226 -17.09 -1.93 10.59
N MET A 227 -16.61 -3.14 10.25
CA MET A 227 -15.18 -3.44 10.10
C MET A 227 -14.59 -3.10 8.72
N GLY A 228 -15.43 -2.67 7.76
CA GLY A 228 -14.98 -2.26 6.42
C GLY A 228 -14.47 -3.39 5.51
N ILE A 229 -14.83 -4.65 5.78
CA ILE A 229 -14.45 -5.78 4.92
C ILE A 229 -15.38 -5.79 3.68
N PRO A 230 -14.91 -6.05 2.44
CA PRO A 230 -15.73 -5.93 1.24
C PRO A 230 -16.97 -6.84 1.17
N MET A 231 -16.91 -7.95 1.88
CA MET A 231 -17.96 -8.97 1.95
C MET A 231 -18.16 -9.36 3.42
N GLY A 232 -19.39 -9.77 3.76
CA GLY A 232 -19.64 -10.38 5.06
C GLY A 232 -18.84 -11.67 5.22
N SER A 233 -18.55 -12.10 6.45
CA SER A 233 -17.75 -13.31 6.72
C SER A 233 -18.31 -14.57 6.04
N PHE A 234 -19.62 -14.79 6.11
CA PHE A 234 -20.29 -15.93 5.49
C PHE A 234 -20.46 -15.75 3.98
N GLU A 235 -20.72 -14.52 3.52
CA GLU A 235 -20.68 -14.16 2.09
C GLU A 235 -19.31 -14.50 1.47
N LEU A 236 -18.22 -14.17 2.16
CA LEU A 236 -16.86 -14.45 1.76
C LEU A 236 -16.54 -15.95 1.81
N ALA A 237 -16.99 -16.65 2.86
CA ALA A 237 -16.86 -18.12 2.96
C ALA A 237 -17.48 -18.84 1.77
N ASP A 238 -18.67 -18.41 1.36
CA ASP A 238 -19.37 -18.99 0.21
C ASP A 238 -18.71 -18.62 -1.12
N TYR A 239 -18.09 -17.45 -1.23
CA TYR A 239 -17.36 -17.02 -2.42
C TYR A 239 -16.07 -17.81 -2.63
N VAL A 240 -15.25 -17.93 -1.57
CA VAL A 240 -13.97 -18.65 -1.59
C VAL A 240 -14.21 -20.17 -1.71
N GLY A 241 -15.21 -20.66 -0.97
CA GLY A 241 -15.51 -22.08 -0.81
C GLY A 241 -15.23 -22.54 0.62
N ILE A 242 -16.27 -23.04 1.29
CA ILE A 242 -16.21 -23.39 2.72
C ILE A 242 -15.21 -24.52 2.99
N ASP A 243 -15.08 -25.49 2.09
CA ASP A 243 -14.11 -26.58 2.16
C ASP A 243 -12.65 -26.09 2.12
N VAL A 244 -12.37 -25.01 1.39
CA VAL A 244 -11.00 -24.46 1.30
C VAL A 244 -10.58 -23.91 2.67
N GLY A 245 -11.41 -23.05 3.26
CA GLY A 245 -11.17 -22.51 4.60
C GLY A 245 -11.13 -23.61 5.67
N TYR A 246 -12.05 -24.57 5.60
CA TYR A 246 -12.09 -25.71 6.52
C TYR A 246 -10.82 -26.56 6.48
N HIS A 247 -10.30 -26.90 5.29
CA HIS A 247 -9.07 -27.69 5.18
C HIS A 247 -7.82 -26.93 5.65
N VAL A 248 -7.75 -25.61 5.43
CA VAL A 248 -6.68 -24.79 6.00
C VAL A 248 -6.75 -24.81 7.53
N LEU A 249 -7.96 -24.71 8.08
CA LEU A 249 -8.20 -24.72 9.51
C LEU A 249 -7.91 -26.09 10.16
N GLU A 250 -8.28 -27.21 9.50
CA GLU A 250 -7.87 -28.55 9.94
C GLU A 250 -6.34 -28.67 10.04
N TYR A 251 -5.63 -28.17 9.03
CA TYR A 251 -4.16 -28.17 9.06
C TYR A 251 -3.60 -27.27 10.18
N MET A 252 -4.17 -26.08 10.38
CA MET A 252 -3.80 -25.21 11.51
C MET A 252 -4.09 -25.90 12.86
N HIS A 253 -5.21 -26.59 13.01
CA HIS A 253 -5.54 -27.36 14.22
C HIS A 253 -4.53 -28.46 14.49
N ASP A 254 -4.17 -29.24 13.46
CA ASP A 254 -3.19 -30.32 13.57
C ASP A 254 -1.80 -29.82 13.98
N VAL A 255 -1.39 -28.63 13.49
CA VAL A 255 -0.03 -28.09 13.69
C VAL A 255 0.08 -27.16 14.89
N LEU A 256 -0.91 -26.29 15.10
CA LEU A 256 -0.91 -25.22 16.11
C LEU A 256 -1.77 -25.54 17.34
N GLY A 257 -2.66 -26.53 17.26
CA GLY A 257 -3.45 -27.04 18.37
C GLY A 257 -4.84 -26.41 18.51
N ASP A 258 -5.49 -26.68 19.65
CA ASP A 258 -6.93 -26.53 19.88
C ASP A 258 -7.50 -25.10 19.70
N ALA A 259 -6.66 -24.06 19.70
CA ALA A 259 -7.10 -22.70 19.36
C ALA A 259 -7.67 -22.58 17.93
N TYR A 260 -7.33 -23.52 17.05
CA TYR A 260 -7.76 -23.57 15.65
C TYR A 260 -8.83 -24.64 15.40
N GLU A 261 -9.47 -25.18 16.43
CA GLU A 261 -10.52 -26.19 16.26
C GLU A 261 -11.60 -25.70 15.26
N PRO A 262 -11.87 -26.47 14.18
CA PRO A 262 -12.91 -26.11 13.23
C PRO A 262 -14.29 -26.05 13.87
N CYS A 263 -15.00 -24.94 13.64
CA CYS A 263 -16.38 -24.83 14.08
C CYS A 263 -17.24 -25.96 13.48
N PRO A 264 -18.05 -26.68 14.28
CA PRO A 264 -18.94 -27.75 13.79
C PRO A 264 -19.89 -27.30 12.68
N LEU A 265 -20.22 -26.00 12.63
CA LEU A 265 -21.05 -25.43 11.57
C LEU A 265 -20.37 -25.50 10.20
N LEU A 266 -19.05 -25.29 10.13
CA LEU A 266 -18.26 -25.42 8.91
C LEU A 266 -18.17 -26.88 8.47
N GLU A 267 -17.87 -27.79 9.40
CA GLU A 267 -17.83 -29.24 9.13
C GLU A 267 -19.15 -29.74 8.53
N GLN A 268 -20.29 -29.37 9.12
CA GLN A 268 -21.61 -29.74 8.63
C GLN A 268 -21.87 -29.29 7.18
N LYS A 269 -21.39 -28.11 6.79
CA LYS A 269 -21.52 -27.59 5.42
C LYS A 269 -20.67 -28.40 4.44
N VAL A 270 -19.44 -28.71 4.82
CA VAL A 270 -18.52 -29.54 4.02
C VAL A 270 -19.08 -30.96 3.84
N GLU A 271 -19.54 -31.61 4.92
CA GLU A 271 -20.14 -32.95 4.87
C GLU A 271 -21.41 -32.99 4.01
N ALA A 272 -22.20 -31.92 4.03
CA ALA A 272 -23.40 -31.79 3.21
C ALA A 272 -23.10 -31.52 1.73
N GLY A 273 -21.87 -31.12 1.38
CA GLY A 273 -21.51 -30.65 0.04
C GLY A 273 -22.07 -29.26 -0.29
N ASP A 274 -22.51 -28.51 0.71
CA ASP A 274 -22.98 -27.13 0.60
C ASP A 274 -21.73 -26.21 0.69
N LEU A 275 -20.95 -26.11 -0.39
CA LEU A 275 -19.63 -25.48 -0.44
C LEU A 275 -19.63 -24.01 -0.94
N GLY A 276 -20.78 -23.36 -0.96
CA GLY A 276 -20.93 -21.97 -1.41
C GLY A 276 -21.29 -21.83 -2.89
N GLN A 277 -20.82 -20.75 -3.53
CA GLN A 277 -21.22 -20.38 -4.90
C GLN A 277 -20.88 -21.47 -5.93
N LYS A 278 -19.76 -22.18 -5.74
CA LYS A 278 -19.32 -23.23 -6.67
C LYS A 278 -20.24 -24.46 -6.72
N THR A 279 -21.01 -24.70 -5.67
CA THR A 279 -22.02 -25.78 -5.59
C THR A 279 -23.44 -25.24 -5.64
N GLY A 280 -23.63 -23.92 -5.81
CA GLY A 280 -24.93 -23.26 -5.81
C GLY A 280 -25.55 -23.07 -4.42
N LYS A 281 -24.88 -23.52 -3.36
CA LYS A 281 -25.39 -23.45 -1.99
C LYS A 281 -24.27 -23.59 -0.96
N GLY A 282 -24.31 -22.76 0.07
CA GLY A 282 -23.42 -22.79 1.24
C GLY A 282 -24.14 -22.28 2.47
N PHE A 283 -23.67 -21.20 3.08
CA PHE A 283 -24.42 -20.43 4.08
C PHE A 283 -25.65 -19.77 3.47
N TYR A 284 -25.52 -19.28 2.23
CA TYR A 284 -26.58 -18.74 1.40
C TYR A 284 -27.00 -19.72 0.29
N ASP A 285 -28.20 -19.52 -0.26
CA ASP A 285 -28.73 -20.27 -1.41
C ASP A 285 -28.54 -19.43 -2.68
N TYR A 286 -27.70 -19.90 -3.61
CA TYR A 286 -27.37 -19.24 -4.87
C TYR A 286 -28.03 -19.91 -6.08
N GLU A 287 -28.65 -21.09 -5.91
CA GLU A 287 -29.31 -21.82 -6.99
C GLU A 287 -30.77 -21.40 -7.12
N ASP A 288 -31.50 -21.44 -6.01
CA ASP A 288 -32.93 -21.11 -5.95
C ASP A 288 -33.22 -19.83 -5.14
N GLY A 289 -32.21 -19.29 -4.44
CA GLY A 289 -32.28 -18.08 -3.61
C GLY A 289 -31.68 -16.82 -4.27
N ASP A 290 -31.74 -15.70 -3.54
CA ASP A 290 -31.20 -14.40 -3.96
C ASP A 290 -29.69 -14.24 -3.68
N GLY A 291 -29.00 -15.33 -3.29
CA GLY A 291 -27.62 -15.31 -2.81
C GLY A 291 -27.46 -14.57 -1.47
N ALA A 292 -26.25 -14.08 -1.20
CA ALA A 292 -25.97 -13.27 -0.03
C ALA A 292 -26.67 -11.90 -0.13
N GLN A 293 -27.48 -11.57 0.87
CA GLN A 293 -28.17 -10.29 1.02
C GLN A 293 -27.88 -9.74 2.41
N VAL A 294 -26.76 -9.03 2.55
CA VAL A 294 -26.28 -8.54 3.84
C VAL A 294 -26.98 -7.23 4.20
N PRO A 295 -27.75 -7.17 5.31
CA PRO A 295 -28.43 -5.95 5.75
C PRO A 295 -27.42 -4.89 6.22
N HIS A 296 -27.74 -3.62 6.02
CA HIS A 296 -26.85 -2.49 6.37
C HIS A 296 -26.98 -2.02 7.82
N ASP A 297 -28.01 -2.45 8.55
CA ASP A 297 -28.40 -1.89 9.85
C ASP A 297 -28.52 -2.94 10.97
N GLU A 298 -27.91 -4.11 10.78
CA GLU A 298 -27.89 -5.20 11.78
C GLU A 298 -26.50 -5.41 12.40
N GLY A 299 -25.56 -4.48 12.19
CA GLY A 299 -24.24 -4.49 12.81
C GLY A 299 -24.29 -4.50 14.35
N SER A 300 -23.27 -5.08 14.98
CA SER A 300 -23.20 -5.26 16.43
C SER A 300 -21.79 -5.00 16.97
N GLU A 301 -21.65 -3.97 17.80
CA GLU A 301 -20.40 -3.62 18.50
C GLU A 301 -19.83 -4.78 19.33
N ALA A 302 -20.69 -5.65 19.89
CA ALA A 302 -20.23 -6.82 20.63
C ALA A 302 -19.61 -7.88 19.71
N VAL A 303 -20.15 -8.05 18.50
CA VAL A 303 -19.59 -8.94 17.48
C VAL A 303 -18.29 -8.36 16.94
N GLU A 304 -18.28 -7.05 16.68
CA GLU A 304 -17.11 -6.30 16.19
C GLU A 304 -15.92 -6.46 17.15
N ASN A 305 -16.10 -6.13 18.43
CA ASN A 305 -15.04 -6.24 19.44
C ASN A 305 -14.50 -7.66 19.56
N ARG A 306 -15.37 -8.67 19.54
CA ARG A 306 -14.95 -10.08 19.63
C ARG A 306 -14.14 -10.52 18.41
N LEU A 307 -14.57 -10.13 17.21
CA LEU A 307 -13.86 -10.45 15.97
C LEU A 307 -12.52 -9.71 15.87
N LEU A 308 -12.49 -8.42 16.21
CA LEU A 308 -11.26 -7.63 16.29
C LEU A 308 -10.28 -8.20 17.32
N ALA A 309 -10.78 -8.69 18.47
CA ALA A 309 -9.94 -9.27 19.50
C ALA A 309 -9.25 -10.57 19.04
N VAL A 310 -9.99 -11.48 18.38
CA VAL A 310 -9.40 -12.69 17.79
C VAL A 310 -8.42 -12.34 16.66
N MET A 311 -8.76 -11.37 15.82
CA MET A 311 -7.89 -10.91 14.73
C MET A 311 -6.58 -10.31 15.27
N ALA A 312 -6.66 -9.45 16.29
CA ALA A 312 -5.49 -8.86 16.96
C ALA A 312 -4.60 -9.94 17.58
N ASN A 313 -5.19 -11.02 18.12
CA ASN A 313 -4.44 -12.14 18.65
C ASN A 313 -3.63 -12.87 17.56
N GLU A 314 -4.20 -13.04 16.36
CA GLU A 314 -3.48 -13.62 15.22
C GLU A 314 -2.36 -12.71 14.71
N VAL A 315 -2.63 -11.39 14.59
CA VAL A 315 -1.59 -10.40 14.23
C VAL A 315 -0.45 -10.43 15.23
N ALA A 316 -0.74 -10.41 16.54
CA ALA A 316 0.27 -10.52 17.58
C ALA A 316 1.04 -11.84 17.53
N GLY A 317 0.36 -12.95 17.17
CA GLY A 317 1.00 -14.23 16.94
C GLY A 317 2.01 -14.18 15.79
N LEU A 318 1.69 -13.48 14.70
CA LEU A 318 2.59 -13.29 13.56
C LEU A 318 3.81 -12.42 13.91
N VAL A 319 3.57 -11.27 14.55
CA VAL A 319 4.62 -10.32 14.92
C VAL A 319 5.54 -10.91 15.99
N GLY A 320 4.97 -11.44 17.07
CA GLY A 320 5.72 -12.00 18.19
C GLY A 320 6.59 -13.21 17.82
N ASN A 321 6.26 -13.91 16.74
CA ASN A 321 7.04 -15.04 16.22
C ASN A 321 8.01 -14.68 15.09
N ASP A 322 8.17 -13.38 14.78
CA ASP A 322 8.98 -12.83 13.68
C ASP A 322 8.59 -13.41 12.29
N VAL A 323 7.29 -13.65 12.08
CA VAL A 323 6.77 -14.11 10.79
C VAL A 323 6.69 -12.94 9.80
N ALA A 324 6.21 -11.79 10.26
CA ALA A 324 6.13 -10.55 9.49
C ALA A 324 6.02 -9.34 10.43
N HIS A 325 6.43 -8.17 9.93
CA HIS A 325 6.20 -6.90 10.62
C HIS A 325 4.75 -6.42 10.45
N PRO A 326 4.20 -5.59 11.35
CA PRO A 326 2.84 -5.07 11.26
C PRO A 326 2.49 -4.48 9.88
N GLU A 327 3.38 -3.69 9.27
CA GLU A 327 3.18 -3.06 7.96
C GLU A 327 3.02 -4.08 6.85
N ALA A 328 3.80 -5.16 6.91
CA ALA A 328 3.73 -6.26 5.94
C ALA A 328 2.44 -7.05 6.11
N ILE A 329 2.00 -7.28 7.35
CA ILE A 329 0.72 -7.93 7.65
C ILE A 329 -0.44 -7.09 7.10
N ASP A 330 -0.41 -5.78 7.36
CA ASP A 330 -1.41 -4.83 6.91
C ASP A 330 -1.49 -4.75 5.40
N ARG A 331 -0.35 -4.61 4.72
CA ARG A 331 -0.28 -4.61 3.26
C ARG A 331 -0.78 -5.92 2.67
N ALA A 332 -0.38 -7.07 3.22
CA ALA A 332 -0.81 -8.37 2.72
C ALA A 332 -2.33 -8.56 2.87
N VAL A 333 -2.92 -8.21 4.02
CA VAL A 333 -4.36 -8.39 4.22
C VAL A 333 -5.17 -7.36 3.43
N LYS A 334 -4.69 -6.12 3.27
CA LYS A 334 -5.30 -5.12 2.37
C LYS A 334 -5.29 -5.59 0.91
N LEU A 335 -4.21 -6.18 0.41
CA LEU A 335 -4.12 -6.59 -1.01
C LEU A 335 -4.76 -7.97 -1.28
N GLY A 336 -4.51 -8.94 -0.41
CA GLY A 336 -4.99 -10.32 -0.54
C GLY A 336 -6.42 -10.51 -0.04
N GLY A 337 -6.75 -9.92 1.10
CA GLY A 337 -8.08 -9.95 1.73
C GLY A 337 -9.00 -8.79 1.30
N ARG A 338 -8.44 -7.74 0.66
CA ARG A 338 -9.16 -6.52 0.24
C ARG A 338 -9.78 -5.73 1.40
N PHE A 339 -9.23 -5.86 2.60
CA PHE A 339 -9.71 -5.09 3.75
C PHE A 339 -9.54 -3.59 3.49
N SER A 340 -10.45 -2.77 4.01
CA SER A 340 -10.35 -1.31 3.88
C SER A 340 -9.12 -0.75 4.58
N ASP A 341 -8.72 -1.37 5.69
CA ASP A 341 -7.52 -1.03 6.46
C ASP A 341 -6.80 -2.31 6.92
N GLY A 342 -5.60 -2.15 7.46
CA GLY A 342 -4.78 -3.25 7.95
C GLY A 342 -5.25 -3.80 9.31
N PRO A 343 -5.23 -5.12 9.53
CA PRO A 343 -5.68 -5.71 10.79
C PRO A 343 -4.88 -5.26 12.03
N ALA A 344 -3.59 -4.90 11.90
CA ALA A 344 -2.82 -4.32 12.99
C ALA A 344 -3.32 -2.92 13.33
N LYS A 345 -3.51 -2.06 12.32
CA LYS A 345 -4.13 -0.73 12.50
C LYS A 345 -5.54 -0.78 13.08
N MET A 346 -6.38 -1.70 12.58
CA MET A 346 -7.73 -1.93 13.11
C MET A 346 -7.70 -2.32 14.59
N ALA A 347 -6.76 -3.18 14.99
CA ALA A 347 -6.59 -3.57 16.38
C ALA A 347 -6.11 -2.41 17.27
N ASP A 348 -5.16 -1.61 16.79
CA ASP A 348 -4.67 -0.42 17.50
C ASP A 348 -5.79 0.62 17.66
N GLY A 349 -6.58 0.87 16.62
CA GLY A 349 -7.72 1.79 16.65
C GLY A 349 -8.82 1.37 17.63
N ALA A 350 -9.03 0.06 17.84
CA ALA A 350 -9.96 -0.47 18.83
C ALA A 350 -9.39 -0.44 20.27
N GLY A 351 -8.06 -0.35 20.41
CA GLY A 351 -7.34 -0.31 21.67
C GLY A 351 -6.97 -1.71 22.18
N ILE A 352 -5.67 -2.01 22.17
CA ILE A 352 -5.12 -3.33 22.53
C ILE A 352 -5.52 -3.79 23.94
N GLU A 353 -5.55 -2.90 24.94
CA GLU A 353 -5.99 -3.23 26.30
C GLU A 353 -7.43 -3.77 26.30
N THR A 354 -8.35 -3.07 25.62
CA THR A 354 -9.76 -3.49 25.49
C THR A 354 -9.90 -4.84 24.79
N LEU A 355 -9.10 -5.09 23.77
CA LEU A 355 -9.12 -6.35 23.03
C LEU A 355 -8.60 -7.52 23.89
N VAL A 356 -7.54 -7.31 24.68
CA VAL A 356 -7.05 -8.32 25.63
C VAL A 356 -8.07 -8.59 26.73
N GLU A 357 -8.72 -7.56 27.27
CA GLU A 357 -9.81 -7.73 28.24
C GLU A 357 -10.96 -8.56 27.64
N THR A 358 -11.31 -8.30 26.38
CA THR A 358 -12.34 -9.06 25.65
C THR A 358 -11.96 -10.55 25.52
N LEU A 359 -10.71 -10.85 25.17
CA LEU A 359 -10.21 -12.22 25.11
C LEU A 359 -10.23 -12.91 26.48
N ASP A 360 -9.76 -12.22 27.52
CA ASP A 360 -9.72 -12.76 28.88
C ASP A 360 -11.12 -13.07 29.41
N ASP A 361 -12.09 -12.15 29.22
CA ASP A 361 -13.48 -12.35 29.62
C ASP A 361 -14.11 -13.56 28.89
N LEU A 362 -13.89 -13.67 27.57
CA LEU A 362 -14.38 -14.81 26.77
C LEU A 362 -13.73 -16.12 27.19
N HIS A 363 -12.42 -16.12 27.48
CA HIS A 363 -11.71 -17.31 27.95
C HIS A 363 -12.19 -17.73 29.35
N GLU A 364 -12.44 -16.78 30.26
CA GLU A 364 -13.00 -17.07 31.59
C GLU A 364 -14.42 -17.64 31.52
N GLU A 365 -15.26 -17.15 30.59
CA GLU A 365 -16.63 -17.62 30.42
C GLU A 365 -16.69 -19.01 29.78
N THR A 366 -15.90 -19.23 28.73
CA THR A 366 -16.03 -20.41 27.86
C THR A 366 -15.00 -21.51 28.15
N GLY A 367 -13.81 -21.14 28.62
CA GLY A 367 -12.66 -22.03 28.79
C GLY A 367 -12.01 -22.47 27.48
N GLU A 368 -12.31 -21.80 26.37
CA GLU A 368 -11.91 -22.18 25.02
C GLU A 368 -10.51 -21.62 24.67
N ALA A 369 -9.66 -22.46 24.09
CA ALA A 369 -8.26 -22.11 23.80
C ALA A 369 -8.11 -20.96 22.79
N ARG A 370 -9.09 -20.76 21.89
CA ARG A 370 -9.08 -19.70 20.87
C ARG A 370 -9.12 -18.28 21.44
N TYR A 371 -9.49 -18.13 22.71
CA TYR A 371 -9.48 -16.84 23.41
C TYR A 371 -8.24 -16.64 24.29
N GLU A 372 -7.29 -17.57 24.31
CA GLU A 372 -6.04 -17.35 25.03
C GLU A 372 -5.19 -16.30 24.31
N ALA A 373 -5.10 -15.09 24.89
CA ALA A 373 -4.27 -14.03 24.34
C ALA A 373 -2.79 -14.43 24.37
N VAL A 374 -2.11 -14.33 23.22
CA VAL A 374 -0.69 -14.65 23.06
C VAL A 374 0.18 -13.66 23.83
N ASP A 375 1.39 -14.11 24.22
CA ASP A 375 2.30 -13.32 25.07
C ASP A 375 2.58 -11.93 24.49
N TYR A 376 2.81 -11.82 23.18
CA TYR A 376 3.11 -10.54 22.53
C TYR A 376 1.94 -9.54 22.63
N LEU A 377 0.69 -10.00 22.49
CA LEU A 377 -0.49 -9.12 22.64
C LEU A 377 -0.63 -8.63 24.08
N ARG A 378 -0.33 -9.49 25.06
CA ARG A 378 -0.32 -9.11 26.48
C ARG A 378 0.80 -8.15 26.80
N GLU A 379 1.97 -8.30 26.18
CA GLU A 379 3.08 -7.36 26.33
C GLU A 379 2.69 -5.98 25.83
N LEU A 380 2.07 -5.88 24.65
CA LEU A 380 1.53 -4.63 24.09
C LEU A 380 0.51 -3.97 25.01
N ALA A 381 -0.49 -4.74 25.49
CA ALA A 381 -1.47 -4.24 26.46
C ALA A 381 -0.82 -3.75 27.75
N ALA A 382 0.18 -4.47 28.26
CA ALA A 382 0.86 -4.12 29.51
C ALA A 382 1.77 -2.89 29.39
N SER A 383 2.31 -2.61 28.21
CA SER A 383 3.10 -1.40 27.94
C SER A 383 2.24 -0.18 27.64
N GLY A 384 0.97 -0.36 27.24
CA GLY A 384 0.11 0.72 26.74
C GLY A 384 0.27 0.99 25.24
N SER A 385 1.04 0.15 24.55
CA SER A 385 1.37 0.31 23.14
C SER A 385 0.51 -0.53 22.20
N GLY A 386 0.27 0.00 21.01
CA GLY A 386 -0.21 -0.72 19.85
C GLY A 386 0.90 -1.47 19.11
N PHE A 387 0.52 -2.17 18.04
CA PHE A 387 1.44 -2.76 17.07
C PHE A 387 2.41 -1.73 16.49
N TYR A 388 1.97 -0.46 16.42
CA TYR A 388 2.77 0.68 15.93
C TYR A 388 3.38 1.55 17.04
N GLY A 389 3.26 1.20 18.33
CA GLY A 389 3.84 1.98 19.45
C GLY A 389 2.81 2.56 20.43
N ASP A 390 3.30 3.26 21.48
CA ASP A 390 2.49 3.71 22.63
C ASP A 390 1.23 4.48 22.19
N GLY A 391 0.06 3.99 22.57
CA GLY A 391 -1.21 4.52 22.11
C GLY A 391 -1.39 5.97 22.57
N GLY A 392 -1.30 6.90 21.61
CA GLY A 392 -1.68 8.30 21.81
C GLY A 392 -0.56 9.33 21.70
N GLU A 393 0.33 9.21 20.71
CA GLU A 393 0.88 10.35 19.96
C GLU A 393 1.58 9.78 18.72
N GLU A 394 0.97 10.07 17.57
CA GLU A 394 1.48 10.00 16.20
C GLU A 394 3.02 10.09 16.14
N THR A 395 3.69 8.95 16.03
CA THR A 395 5.13 8.87 15.73
C THR A 395 5.42 7.69 14.80
N ASP A 396 4.68 7.69 13.71
CA ASP A 396 5.01 7.22 12.35
C ASP A 396 3.66 7.23 11.60
N GLU A 397 3.12 8.44 11.38
CA GLU A 397 1.98 8.61 10.48
C GLU A 397 2.44 8.25 9.06
N ALA A 398 2.30 6.99 8.68
CA ALA A 398 1.91 6.69 7.32
C ALA A 398 0.51 7.27 7.18
N PHE A 399 0.45 8.55 6.82
CA PHE A 399 -0.79 9.25 6.56
C PHE A 399 -1.59 8.44 5.54
N ASP A 400 -2.70 7.81 5.96
CA ASP A 400 -3.53 7.01 5.06
C ASP A 400 -4.45 7.94 4.28
N PHE A 401 -3.86 8.59 3.29
CA PHE A 401 -4.54 9.47 2.35
C PHE A 401 -4.78 8.72 1.02
N ASN A 402 -5.91 9.00 0.37
CA ASN A 402 -6.29 8.35 -0.89
C ASN A 402 -5.67 9.03 -2.12
N ASP A 403 -5.52 10.35 -2.07
CA ASP A 403 -5.14 11.20 -3.22
C ASP A 403 -3.72 11.81 -3.03
N ILE A 404 -3.06 11.60 -1.89
CA ILE A 404 -1.66 11.98 -1.60
C ILE A 404 -0.94 10.85 -0.83
N GLU A 405 0.38 10.84 -0.86
CA GLU A 405 1.22 10.05 0.05
C GLU A 405 2.04 11.01 0.91
N VAL A 406 2.32 10.65 2.16
CA VAL A 406 3.21 11.44 3.02
C VAL A 406 4.18 10.52 3.75
N GLU A 407 5.46 10.84 3.65
CA GLU A 407 6.55 10.16 4.34
C GLU A 407 7.37 11.17 5.16
N VAL A 408 7.86 10.76 6.34
CA VAL A 408 8.86 11.55 7.08
C VAL A 408 10.20 10.80 7.01
N ARG A 409 11.21 11.43 6.43
CA ARG A 409 12.58 10.88 6.42
C ARG A 409 13.63 11.96 6.50
N ASP A 410 14.71 11.72 7.24
CA ASP A 410 15.79 12.69 7.45
C ASP A 410 15.29 14.07 7.94
N ALA A 411 14.25 14.11 8.78
CA ALA A 411 13.54 15.32 9.22
C ALA A 411 12.88 16.14 8.09
N VAL A 412 12.62 15.50 6.95
CA VAL A 412 11.86 16.06 5.84
C VAL A 412 10.51 15.36 5.77
N GLY A 413 9.42 16.11 5.95
CA GLY A 413 8.07 15.66 5.64
C GLY A 413 7.82 15.80 4.14
N HIS A 414 7.72 14.70 3.42
CA HIS A 414 7.57 14.68 1.97
C HIS A 414 6.15 14.29 1.60
N VAL A 415 5.42 15.25 1.04
CA VAL A 415 4.06 15.09 0.52
C VAL A 415 4.13 14.85 -0.99
N THR A 416 3.64 13.71 -1.45
CA THR A 416 3.52 13.39 -2.87
C THR A 416 2.06 13.47 -3.27
N LEU A 417 1.70 14.28 -4.27
CA LEU A 417 0.36 14.22 -4.85
C LEU A 417 0.22 12.92 -5.65
N ASP A 418 -0.66 12.01 -5.24
CA ASP A 418 -0.74 10.66 -5.82
C ASP A 418 -2.06 10.40 -6.54
N ARG A 419 -2.22 11.08 -7.68
CA ARG A 419 -3.28 10.77 -8.67
C ARG A 419 -2.70 10.75 -10.08
N PRO A 420 -1.64 9.97 -10.36
CA PRO A 420 -0.89 10.04 -11.61
C PRO A 420 -1.76 9.72 -12.83
N HIS A 421 -2.72 8.81 -12.66
CA HIS A 421 -3.73 8.44 -13.66
C HIS A 421 -4.64 9.61 -14.08
N ARG A 422 -4.73 10.67 -13.26
CA ARG A 422 -5.42 11.94 -13.55
C ARG A 422 -4.48 13.13 -13.70
N MET A 423 -3.16 12.92 -13.80
CA MET A 423 -2.15 13.99 -13.81
C MET A 423 -2.22 14.88 -12.56
N ASN A 424 -2.45 14.27 -11.39
CA ASN A 424 -2.44 14.93 -10.08
C ASN A 424 -3.37 16.14 -10.00
N THR A 425 -4.56 16.04 -10.61
CA THR A 425 -5.57 17.11 -10.53
C THR A 425 -6.11 17.25 -9.11
N ILE A 426 -6.33 18.49 -8.68
CA ILE A 426 -6.71 18.84 -7.32
C ILE A 426 -8.24 18.70 -7.15
N SER A 427 -8.65 17.62 -6.48
CA SER A 427 -10.04 17.32 -6.10
C SER A 427 -10.41 18.03 -4.79
N GLY A 428 -11.67 17.92 -4.38
CA GLY A 428 -12.09 18.43 -3.06
C GLY A 428 -11.50 17.63 -1.90
N GLU A 429 -11.32 16.32 -2.11
CA GLU A 429 -10.74 15.34 -1.18
C GLU A 429 -9.24 15.56 -1.03
N LEU A 430 -8.49 15.66 -2.13
CA LEU A 430 -7.07 16.04 -2.12
C LEU A 430 -6.84 17.36 -1.36
N MET A 431 -7.75 18.35 -1.44
CA MET A 431 -7.61 19.58 -0.65
C MET A 431 -7.82 19.38 0.85
N ASP A 432 -8.65 18.42 1.26
CA ASP A 432 -8.89 18.09 2.66
C ASP A 432 -7.68 17.30 3.20
N GLU A 433 -7.25 16.28 2.49
CA GLU A 433 -6.05 15.48 2.83
C GLU A 433 -4.80 16.35 2.89
N LEU A 434 -4.56 17.20 1.89
CA LEU A 434 -3.43 18.13 1.91
C LEU A 434 -3.52 19.10 3.10
N SER A 435 -4.73 19.55 3.47
CA SER A 435 -4.93 20.42 4.62
C SER A 435 -4.57 19.72 5.94
N GLU A 436 -4.91 18.44 6.07
CA GLU A 436 -4.60 17.60 7.24
C GLU A 436 -3.10 17.27 7.30
N ALA A 437 -2.52 16.85 6.17
CA ALA A 437 -1.08 16.58 6.04
C ALA A 437 -0.23 17.78 6.49
N ILE A 438 -0.59 18.99 6.06
CA ILE A 438 0.17 20.19 6.41
C ILE A 438 0.08 20.50 7.91
N ASP A 439 -1.10 20.31 8.53
CA ASP A 439 -1.28 20.58 9.95
C ASP A 439 -0.42 19.61 10.79
N ALA A 440 -0.46 18.32 10.44
CA ALA A 440 0.31 17.29 11.12
C ALA A 440 1.83 17.46 10.94
N LEU A 441 2.27 17.67 9.69
CA LEU A 441 3.67 17.96 9.39
C LEU A 441 4.14 19.28 10.03
N GLU A 442 3.26 20.24 10.33
CA GLU A 442 3.62 21.45 11.07
C GLU A 442 3.77 21.17 12.57
N SER A 443 2.91 20.34 13.16
CA SER A 443 2.95 19.99 14.59
C SER A 443 4.03 18.98 14.98
N ASP A 444 4.53 18.18 14.04
CA ASP A 444 5.53 17.14 14.30
C ASP A 444 6.94 17.72 14.56
N ASP A 445 7.45 17.63 15.78
CA ASP A 445 8.78 18.18 16.14
C ASP A 445 9.95 17.47 15.42
N ASP A 446 9.76 16.26 14.87
CA ASP A 446 10.77 15.53 14.09
C ASP A 446 10.86 16.03 12.64
N VAL A 447 9.82 16.71 12.14
CA VAL A 447 9.83 17.35 10.82
C VAL A 447 10.42 18.75 10.92
N ARG A 448 11.46 19.01 10.14
CA ARG A 448 12.18 20.31 10.09
C ARG A 448 12.08 21.02 8.75
N ALA A 449 11.70 20.33 7.68
CA ALA A 449 11.36 20.93 6.39
C ALA A 449 10.27 20.10 5.70
N VAL A 450 9.53 20.71 4.77
CA VAL A 450 8.51 20.04 3.97
C VAL A 450 8.91 20.03 2.50
N LEU A 451 8.81 18.88 1.84
CA LEU A 451 8.93 18.72 0.39
C LEU A 451 7.56 18.37 -0.19
N ILE A 452 7.19 18.98 -1.31
CA ILE A 452 5.98 18.60 -2.05
C ILE A 452 6.35 18.23 -3.47
N THR A 453 5.96 17.04 -3.91
CA THR A 453 6.13 16.54 -5.28
C THR A 453 4.81 15.99 -5.83
N GLY A 454 4.81 15.48 -7.06
CA GLY A 454 3.67 14.76 -7.62
C GLY A 454 4.12 13.43 -8.21
N ALA A 455 3.34 12.39 -7.99
CA ALA A 455 3.62 11.04 -8.45
C ALA A 455 3.52 10.91 -9.98
N GLY A 456 4.24 9.93 -10.51
CA GLY A 456 4.29 9.63 -11.94
C GLY A 456 5.18 10.59 -12.76
N ASP A 457 5.22 10.38 -14.07
CA ASP A 457 6.21 11.01 -14.97
C ASP A 457 5.62 12.11 -15.87
N ARG A 458 4.40 12.57 -15.58
CA ARG A 458 3.64 13.48 -16.45
C ARG A 458 3.39 14.86 -15.88
N ALA A 459 3.13 14.96 -14.57
CA ALA A 459 2.69 16.20 -13.97
C ALA A 459 2.93 16.22 -12.46
N PHE A 460 3.53 17.30 -11.97
CA PHE A 460 3.39 17.75 -10.60
C PHE A 460 1.90 17.94 -10.27
N SER A 461 1.20 18.74 -11.07
CA SER A 461 -0.26 18.81 -11.08
C SER A 461 -0.78 19.58 -12.30
N ALA A 462 -1.78 19.01 -12.97
CA ALA A 462 -2.46 19.65 -14.11
C ALA A 462 -3.51 20.70 -13.72
N GLY A 463 -3.72 20.96 -12.42
CA GLY A 463 -4.64 21.97 -11.91
C GLY A 463 -5.92 21.39 -11.31
N ALA A 464 -6.99 22.19 -11.26
CA ALA A 464 -8.25 21.81 -10.62
C ALA A 464 -8.98 20.67 -11.36
N ASP A 465 -9.59 19.75 -10.60
CA ASP A 465 -10.48 18.74 -11.18
C ASP A 465 -11.81 19.35 -11.64
N ILE A 466 -11.95 19.56 -12.94
CA ILE A 466 -13.13 20.17 -13.55
C ILE A 466 -14.41 19.36 -13.26
N GLN A 467 -14.31 18.03 -13.13
CA GLN A 467 -15.47 17.18 -12.86
C GLN A 467 -16.01 17.45 -11.45
N SER A 468 -15.12 17.58 -10.47
CA SER A 468 -15.47 17.93 -9.08
C SER A 468 -16.07 19.34 -8.97
N MET A 469 -15.62 20.29 -9.81
CA MET A 469 -16.12 21.67 -9.80
C MET A 469 -17.48 21.84 -10.51
N ALA A 470 -17.86 20.93 -11.41
CA ALA A 470 -19.06 21.06 -12.22
C ALA A 470 -20.36 21.04 -11.40
N GLY A 471 -20.38 20.34 -10.25
CA GLY A 471 -21.54 20.24 -9.37
C GLY A 471 -22.02 21.57 -8.78
N GLY A 472 -21.12 22.57 -8.66
CA GLY A 472 -21.39 23.90 -8.14
C GLY A 472 -21.53 24.99 -9.20
N ALA A 473 -21.41 24.65 -10.49
CA ALA A 473 -21.34 25.63 -11.57
C ALA A 473 -22.64 26.45 -11.68
N GLY A 474 -22.51 27.78 -11.57
CA GLY A 474 -23.60 28.74 -11.71
C GLY A 474 -24.08 29.40 -10.41
N ASP A 475 -23.59 28.96 -9.25
CA ASP A 475 -23.80 29.65 -7.97
C ASP A 475 -22.54 30.44 -7.55
N PRO A 476 -22.59 31.78 -7.51
CA PRO A 476 -21.46 32.60 -7.07
C PRO A 476 -20.99 32.34 -5.63
N ASN A 477 -21.87 31.89 -4.75
CA ASN A 477 -21.50 31.59 -3.36
C ASN A 477 -20.62 30.34 -3.28
N VAL A 478 -21.01 29.27 -3.99
CA VAL A 478 -20.22 28.04 -4.07
C VAL A 478 -18.85 28.31 -4.67
N GLY A 479 -18.77 29.13 -5.74
CA GLY A 479 -17.49 29.55 -6.31
C GLY A 479 -16.63 30.36 -5.33
N THR A 480 -17.24 31.21 -4.50
CA THR A 480 -16.52 31.98 -3.46
C THR A 480 -16.00 31.07 -2.35
N GLU A 481 -16.80 30.11 -1.90
CA GLU A 481 -16.42 29.14 -0.87
C GLU A 481 -15.30 28.22 -1.34
N LEU A 482 -15.39 27.69 -2.56
CA LEU A 482 -14.34 26.87 -3.15
C LEU A 482 -13.02 27.65 -3.33
N SER A 483 -13.11 28.91 -3.76
CA SER A 483 -11.94 29.79 -3.87
C SER A 483 -11.30 30.02 -2.50
N ARG A 484 -12.10 30.26 -1.46
CA ARG A 484 -11.60 30.43 -0.08
C ARG A 484 -11.00 29.14 0.48
N LYS A 485 -11.62 27.98 0.24
CA LYS A 485 -11.10 26.67 0.67
C LYS A 485 -9.69 26.47 0.11
N GLY A 486 -9.51 26.57 -1.21
CA GLY A 486 -8.18 26.42 -1.82
C GLY A 486 -7.17 27.47 -1.35
N GLN A 487 -7.60 28.73 -1.15
CA GLN A 487 -6.73 29.77 -0.57
C GLN A 487 -6.25 29.43 0.85
N GLN A 488 -7.13 28.86 1.67
CA GLN A 488 -6.83 28.46 3.05
C GLN A 488 -5.93 27.22 3.07
N THR A 489 -6.31 26.15 2.37
CA THR A 489 -5.52 24.91 2.28
C THR A 489 -4.09 25.21 1.79
N PHE A 490 -3.93 25.88 0.64
CA PHE A 490 -2.59 26.18 0.14
C PHE A 490 -1.88 27.23 0.99
N GLY A 491 -2.64 28.15 1.61
CA GLY A 491 -2.11 29.16 2.51
C GLY A 491 -1.39 28.58 3.72
N LYS A 492 -1.80 27.39 4.20
CA LYS A 492 -1.11 26.69 5.29
C LYS A 492 0.37 26.43 5.00
N LEU A 493 0.75 26.10 3.77
CA LEU A 493 2.16 25.95 3.38
C LEU A 493 2.96 27.26 3.46
N GLU A 494 2.32 28.36 3.07
CA GLU A 494 2.91 29.70 3.14
C GLU A 494 3.06 30.14 4.61
N GLU A 495 2.09 29.79 5.46
CA GLU A 495 2.07 30.12 6.89
C GLU A 495 2.92 29.18 7.75
N CYS A 496 3.22 27.98 7.25
CA CYS A 496 3.99 26.94 7.93
C CYS A 496 5.32 27.47 8.46
N ASP A 497 5.59 27.22 9.74
CA ASP A 497 6.82 27.65 10.38
C ASP A 497 8.09 26.96 9.85
N LYS A 498 7.93 25.86 9.10
CA LYS A 498 9.01 25.06 8.52
C LYS A 498 9.27 25.50 7.07
N PRO A 499 10.52 25.41 6.57
CA PRO A 499 10.81 25.65 5.16
C PRO A 499 10.07 24.67 4.24
N VAL A 500 9.45 25.17 3.18
CA VAL A 500 8.68 24.37 2.22
C VAL A 500 9.33 24.43 0.84
N VAL A 501 9.62 23.27 0.24
CA VAL A 501 10.17 23.13 -1.10
C VAL A 501 9.14 22.44 -2.01
N ALA A 502 8.91 22.97 -3.20
CA ALA A 502 8.14 22.28 -4.24
C ALA A 502 9.09 21.70 -5.29
N GLY A 503 9.09 20.38 -5.43
CA GLY A 503 9.75 19.65 -6.52
C GLY A 503 8.79 19.42 -7.67
N ILE A 504 9.11 19.96 -8.84
CA ILE A 504 8.17 20.06 -9.96
C ILE A 504 8.71 19.34 -11.19
N ASP A 505 8.11 18.20 -11.50
CA ASP A 505 8.34 17.49 -12.76
C ASP A 505 7.10 17.49 -13.67
N GLY A 506 7.29 17.68 -14.98
CA GLY A 506 6.19 17.71 -15.95
C GLY A 506 5.26 18.93 -15.82
N TYR A 507 3.96 18.74 -16.02
CA TYR A 507 2.99 19.84 -15.97
C TYR A 507 2.76 20.38 -14.56
N CYS A 508 2.88 21.71 -14.42
CA CYS A 508 2.53 22.49 -13.24
C CYS A 508 1.59 23.63 -13.66
N LEU A 509 0.30 23.32 -13.74
CA LEU A 509 -0.69 24.19 -14.39
C LEU A 509 -1.81 24.59 -13.43
N GLY A 510 -2.30 25.82 -13.59
CA GLY A 510 -3.44 26.36 -12.86
C GLY A 510 -3.30 26.17 -11.34
N GLY A 511 -4.23 25.42 -10.74
CA GLY A 511 -4.19 25.05 -9.33
C GLY A 511 -2.87 24.42 -8.86
N GLY A 512 -2.21 23.61 -9.69
CA GLY A 512 -0.89 23.05 -9.38
C GLY A 512 0.20 24.12 -9.31
N MET A 513 0.16 25.08 -10.23
CA MET A 513 1.03 26.26 -10.17
C MET A 513 0.70 27.14 -8.96
N GLU A 514 -0.59 27.32 -8.63
CA GLU A 514 -1.01 28.07 -7.42
C GLU A 514 -0.54 27.41 -6.13
N LEU A 515 -0.57 26.07 -6.04
CA LEU A 515 -0.01 25.31 -4.92
C LEU A 515 1.50 25.54 -4.78
N SER A 516 2.26 25.40 -5.87
CA SER A 516 3.72 25.60 -5.84
C SER A 516 4.15 27.02 -5.46
N MET A 517 3.28 28.03 -5.63
CA MET A 517 3.54 29.41 -5.21
C MET A 517 3.56 29.58 -3.69
N CYS A 518 2.96 28.66 -2.94
CA CYS A 518 2.96 28.67 -1.48
C CYS A 518 4.23 28.05 -0.88
N ALA A 519 5.02 27.33 -1.68
CA ALA A 519 6.35 26.89 -1.26
C ALA A 519 7.34 28.07 -1.23
N ASP A 520 8.28 28.03 -0.30
CA ASP A 520 9.36 29.01 -0.19
C ASP A 520 10.27 28.94 -1.43
N LEU A 521 10.52 27.72 -1.92
CA LEU A 521 11.42 27.44 -3.04
C LEU A 521 10.82 26.44 -4.01
N ARG A 522 11.17 26.58 -5.30
CA ARG A 522 10.73 25.69 -6.38
C ARG A 522 11.92 25.17 -7.16
N ILE A 523 12.06 23.84 -7.22
CA ILE A 523 13.00 23.16 -8.10
C ILE A 523 12.23 22.43 -9.19
N ALA A 524 12.70 22.50 -10.43
CA ALA A 524 11.96 21.94 -11.56
C ALA A 524 12.85 21.18 -12.53
N THR A 525 12.30 20.15 -13.17
CA THR A 525 12.99 19.47 -14.27
C THR A 525 12.99 20.33 -15.54
N LYS A 526 13.95 20.11 -16.43
CA LYS A 526 14.00 20.80 -17.74
C LYS A 526 12.75 20.58 -18.58
N ARG A 527 12.06 19.45 -18.41
CA ARG A 527 10.83 19.14 -19.14
C ARG A 527 9.58 19.80 -18.57
N SER A 528 9.68 20.44 -17.41
CA SER A 528 8.50 21.01 -16.75
C SER A 528 7.93 22.20 -17.52
N GLU A 529 6.59 22.24 -17.58
CA GLU A 529 5.82 23.29 -18.23
C GLU A 529 4.87 23.96 -17.22
N PHE A 530 4.88 25.28 -17.19
CA PHE A 530 4.15 26.11 -16.23
C PHE A 530 3.11 27.00 -16.92
N GLY A 531 1.98 27.26 -16.26
CA GLY A 531 0.99 28.19 -16.79
C GLY A 531 -0.27 28.32 -15.95
N GLN A 532 -1.06 29.36 -16.23
CA GLN A 532 -2.34 29.66 -15.58
C GLN A 532 -3.45 29.64 -16.66
N PRO A 533 -4.01 28.46 -16.99
CA PRO A 533 -4.90 28.28 -18.13
C PRO A 533 -6.33 28.81 -17.90
N GLU A 534 -6.66 29.30 -16.71
CA GLU A 534 -8.02 29.66 -16.26
C GLU A 534 -8.72 30.64 -17.22
N HIS A 535 -7.98 31.58 -17.82
CA HIS A 535 -8.55 32.55 -18.75
C HIS A 535 -9.08 31.88 -20.04
N ASN A 536 -8.51 30.75 -20.48
CA ASN A 536 -9.05 29.96 -21.58
C ASN A 536 -10.40 29.31 -21.22
N LEU A 537 -10.67 29.13 -19.93
CA LEU A 537 -11.94 28.62 -19.39
C LEU A 537 -12.93 29.73 -19.01
N GLY A 538 -12.55 31.01 -19.20
CA GLY A 538 -13.34 32.15 -18.75
C GLY A 538 -13.31 32.37 -17.24
N LEU A 539 -12.31 31.82 -16.54
CA LEU A 539 -12.08 31.93 -15.11
C LEU A 539 -10.79 32.74 -14.85
N LEU A 540 -10.54 33.10 -13.59
CA LEU A 540 -9.27 33.67 -13.12
C LEU A 540 -8.64 32.73 -12.07
N PRO A 541 -7.30 32.73 -11.89
CA PRO A 541 -6.63 31.93 -10.86
C PRO A 541 -7.21 32.19 -9.47
N GLY A 542 -7.87 31.18 -8.90
CA GLY A 542 -8.82 31.34 -7.81
C GLY A 542 -8.29 30.96 -6.44
N TRP A 543 -7.19 30.21 -6.36
CA TRP A 543 -6.61 29.70 -5.12
C TRP A 543 -5.41 30.51 -4.61
N GLY A 544 -5.16 31.67 -5.24
CA GLY A 544 -4.25 32.72 -4.76
C GLY A 544 -3.21 33.19 -5.78
N GLY A 545 -3.19 32.59 -6.97
CA GLY A 545 -2.26 32.86 -8.06
C GLY A 545 -2.28 34.31 -8.54
N THR A 546 -3.43 34.99 -8.49
CA THR A 546 -3.49 36.43 -8.83
C THR A 546 -2.68 37.32 -7.88
N VAL A 547 -2.50 36.90 -6.62
CA VAL A 547 -1.78 37.66 -5.59
C VAL A 547 -0.33 37.17 -5.47
N ARG A 548 -0.12 35.85 -5.38
CA ARG A 548 1.21 35.27 -5.14
C ARG A 548 2.12 35.37 -6.36
N LEU A 549 1.61 35.09 -7.57
CA LEU A 549 2.44 35.14 -8.77
C LEU A 549 3.07 36.52 -9.00
N GLN A 550 2.32 37.60 -8.79
CA GLN A 550 2.86 38.95 -8.96
C GLN A 550 3.89 39.33 -7.89
N ARG A 551 3.87 38.69 -6.71
CA ARG A 551 4.91 38.88 -5.69
C ARG A 551 6.21 38.17 -6.11
N ILE A 552 6.09 37.02 -6.76
CA ILE A 552 7.22 36.20 -7.20
C ILE A 552 7.87 36.78 -8.47
N VAL A 553 7.12 36.93 -9.57
CA VAL A 553 7.67 37.32 -10.89
C VAL A 553 7.45 38.81 -11.22
N GLY A 554 6.83 39.56 -10.32
CA GLY A 554 6.40 40.94 -10.56
C GLY A 554 5.08 41.03 -11.35
N THR A 555 4.33 42.12 -11.14
CA THR A 555 2.99 42.33 -11.72
C THR A 555 2.96 42.26 -13.26
N GLY A 556 4.03 42.64 -13.94
CA GLY A 556 4.11 42.61 -15.40
C GLY A 556 4.07 41.18 -15.95
N ARG A 557 4.99 40.33 -15.48
CA ARG A 557 5.07 38.92 -15.88
C ARG A 557 3.87 38.12 -15.39
N ALA A 558 3.37 38.40 -14.19
CA ALA A 558 2.18 37.74 -13.70
C ALA A 558 0.96 37.98 -14.61
N LYS A 559 0.76 39.22 -15.07
CA LYS A 559 -0.32 39.53 -16.03
C LYS A 559 -0.07 38.88 -17.39
N GLU A 560 1.18 38.81 -17.85
CA GLU A 560 1.53 38.12 -19.09
C GLU A 560 1.14 36.64 -19.01
N ILE A 561 1.59 35.92 -17.99
CA ILE A 561 1.29 34.49 -17.78
C ILE A 561 -0.23 34.27 -17.68
N ILE A 562 -0.92 35.06 -16.86
CA ILE A 562 -2.36 34.88 -16.59
C ILE A 562 -3.22 35.26 -17.81
N PHE A 563 -2.94 36.38 -18.48
CA PHE A 563 -3.79 36.85 -19.58
C PHE A 563 -3.55 36.12 -20.90
N THR A 564 -2.34 35.63 -21.14
CA THR A 564 -2.06 34.81 -22.32
C THR A 564 -2.58 33.39 -22.13
N ALA A 565 -2.58 32.88 -20.90
CA ALA A 565 -2.87 31.48 -20.60
C ALA A 565 -1.98 30.51 -21.41
N ASP A 566 -0.78 30.98 -21.78
CA ASP A 566 0.26 30.21 -22.46
C ASP A 566 1.00 29.32 -21.46
N ARG A 567 1.75 28.35 -21.99
CA ARG A 567 2.67 27.50 -21.23
C ARG A 567 4.10 27.99 -21.41
N TYR A 568 4.88 27.90 -20.33
CA TYR A 568 6.25 28.38 -20.25
C TYR A 568 7.16 27.24 -19.79
N GLU A 569 8.31 27.10 -20.46
CA GLU A 569 9.35 26.13 -20.11
C GLU A 569 10.05 26.51 -18.79
N ALA A 570 10.58 25.52 -18.07
CA ALA A 570 11.27 25.71 -16.79
C ALA A 570 12.39 26.77 -16.83
N GLU A 571 13.20 26.80 -17.89
CA GLU A 571 14.26 27.81 -18.06
C GLU A 571 13.71 29.23 -18.13
N THR A 572 12.60 29.44 -18.83
CA THR A 572 11.93 30.76 -18.91
C THR A 572 11.37 31.16 -17.55
N MET A 573 10.81 30.21 -16.81
CA MET A 573 10.28 30.46 -15.47
C MET A 573 11.38 30.72 -14.44
N ALA A 574 12.57 30.13 -14.61
CA ALA A 574 13.76 30.49 -13.84
C ALA A 574 14.22 31.93 -14.13
N ASP A 575 14.27 32.32 -15.42
CA ASP A 575 14.58 33.70 -15.83
C ASP A 575 13.58 34.73 -15.27
N TYR A 576 12.32 34.32 -15.07
CA TYR A 576 11.28 35.17 -14.46
C TYR A 576 11.37 35.22 -12.94
N GLY A 577 12.23 34.41 -12.32
CA GLY A 577 12.40 34.30 -10.87
C GLY A 577 11.35 33.42 -10.18
N PHE A 578 10.60 32.62 -10.94
CA PHE A 578 9.63 31.68 -10.39
C PHE A 578 10.31 30.40 -9.92
N VAL A 579 11.13 29.79 -10.77
CA VAL A 579 11.90 28.57 -10.44
C VAL A 579 13.26 28.98 -9.89
N ASN A 580 13.67 28.37 -8.78
CA ASN A 580 14.96 28.63 -8.13
C ASN A 580 16.09 27.81 -8.74
N GLU A 581 15.82 26.57 -9.14
CA GLU A 581 16.80 25.66 -9.73
C GLU A 581 16.14 24.79 -10.81
N VAL A 582 16.82 24.64 -11.95
CA VAL A 582 16.40 23.75 -13.05
C VAL A 582 17.37 22.59 -13.13
N VAL A 583 16.87 21.36 -13.10
CA VAL A 583 17.66 20.13 -13.06
C VAL A 583 17.35 19.19 -14.23
N ASP A 584 18.29 18.30 -14.53
CA ASP A 584 18.02 17.17 -15.42
C ASP A 584 17.05 16.19 -14.76
N ASN A 585 16.20 15.55 -15.57
CA ASN A 585 15.14 14.68 -15.06
C ASN A 585 15.70 13.50 -14.26
N ASP A 586 16.82 12.92 -14.72
CA ASP A 586 17.46 11.75 -14.10
C ASP A 586 18.00 12.07 -12.69
N ASP A 587 18.28 13.35 -12.41
CA ASP A 587 18.78 13.82 -11.11
C ASP A 587 17.67 14.37 -10.21
N PHE A 588 16.42 14.44 -10.69
CA PHE A 588 15.35 15.22 -10.06
C PHE A 588 15.01 14.77 -8.65
N GLU A 589 14.69 13.48 -8.46
CA GLU A 589 14.24 12.96 -7.17
C GLU A 589 15.30 13.17 -6.08
N ALA A 590 16.54 12.74 -6.39
CA ALA A 590 17.67 12.90 -5.49
C ALA A 590 17.94 14.37 -5.16
N ARG A 591 17.90 15.26 -6.17
CA ARG A 591 18.21 16.67 -5.97
C ARG A 591 17.09 17.43 -5.25
N ALA A 592 15.82 17.13 -5.53
CA ALA A 592 14.68 17.75 -4.86
C ALA A 592 14.67 17.41 -3.36
N PHE A 593 14.89 16.13 -3.04
CA PHE A 593 14.99 15.70 -1.65
C PHE A 593 16.21 16.28 -0.94
N GLU A 594 17.39 16.23 -1.56
CA GLU A 594 18.60 16.83 -1.01
C GLU A 594 18.43 18.35 -0.78
N TYR A 595 17.68 19.02 -1.65
CA TYR A 595 17.43 20.45 -1.48
C TYR A 595 16.54 20.74 -0.26
N ALA A 596 15.52 19.91 0.01
CA ALA A 596 14.72 20.01 1.24
C ALA A 596 15.54 19.64 2.49
N LYS A 597 16.34 18.58 2.41
CA LYS A 597 17.22 18.11 3.50
C LYS A 597 18.21 19.17 3.97
N GLN A 598 18.74 19.98 3.06
CA GLN A 598 19.61 21.11 3.40
C GLN A 598 18.94 22.11 4.36
N PHE A 599 17.62 22.28 4.26
CA PHE A 599 16.87 23.12 5.18
C PHE A 599 16.56 22.40 6.49
N ALA A 600 16.24 21.11 6.46
CA ALA A 600 16.03 20.30 7.66
C ALA A 600 17.27 20.24 8.57
N GLN A 601 18.46 20.31 7.99
CA GLN A 601 19.75 20.38 8.70
C GLN A 601 20.10 21.78 9.24
N GLY A 602 19.32 22.81 8.90
CA GLY A 602 19.55 24.18 9.35
C GLY A 602 19.00 24.46 10.76
N PRO A 603 19.16 25.69 11.26
CA PRO A 603 18.71 26.08 12.60
C PRO A 603 17.18 26.34 12.61
N PRO A 604 16.35 25.44 13.17
CA PRO A 604 14.89 25.47 12.98
C PRO A 604 14.24 26.72 13.57
N ILE A 605 14.67 27.17 14.76
CA ILE A 605 14.13 28.39 15.39
C ILE A 605 14.44 29.62 14.54
N ALA A 606 15.65 29.71 13.99
CA ALA A 606 16.05 30.85 13.18
C ALA A 606 15.32 30.88 11.83
N GLN A 607 15.14 29.73 11.18
CA GLN A 607 14.39 29.60 9.94
C GLN A 607 12.93 30.03 10.13
N ARG A 608 12.26 29.49 11.16
CA ARG A 608 10.88 29.86 11.54
C ARG A 608 10.69 31.35 11.68
N TYR A 609 11.50 32.00 12.52
CA TYR A 609 11.34 33.43 12.75
C TYR A 609 11.75 34.30 11.56
N THR A 610 12.71 33.86 10.75
CA THR A 610 13.07 34.54 9.50
C THR A 610 11.87 34.55 8.55
N LYS A 611 11.24 33.38 8.35
CA LYS A 611 10.05 33.23 7.50
C LYS A 611 8.92 34.15 7.99
N ARG A 612 8.59 34.12 9.29
CA ARG A 612 7.58 35.02 9.89
C ARG A 612 7.88 36.51 9.66
N ALA A 613 9.12 36.96 9.88
CA ALA A 613 9.50 38.36 9.66
C ALA A 613 9.31 38.76 8.20
N MET A 614 9.69 37.90 7.25
CA MET A 614 9.54 38.13 5.82
C MET A 614 8.06 38.20 5.39
N HIS A 615 7.21 37.28 5.86
CA HIS A 615 5.76 37.31 5.55
C HIS A 615 5.07 38.55 6.11
N ASN A 616 5.35 38.92 7.37
CA ASN A 616 4.80 40.16 7.94
C ASN A 616 5.30 41.40 7.18
N GLY A 617 6.57 41.40 6.78
CA GLY A 617 7.19 42.46 5.98
C GLY A 617 6.64 42.59 4.56
N TRP A 618 6.06 41.53 4.00
CA TRP A 618 5.41 41.56 2.69
C TRP A 618 4.14 42.42 2.67
N GLU A 619 3.40 42.48 3.77
CA GLU A 619 2.21 43.33 3.88
C GLU A 619 2.55 44.72 4.43
N ASP A 620 3.38 44.76 5.47
CA ASP A 620 3.79 45.99 6.15
C ASP A 620 5.27 45.91 6.56
N THR A 621 6.10 46.74 5.92
CA THR A 621 7.54 46.80 6.20
C THR A 621 7.83 47.09 7.68
N ASP A 622 7.06 47.96 8.35
CA ASP A 622 7.32 48.30 9.75
C ASP A 622 6.98 47.11 10.67
N ALA A 623 5.92 46.35 10.34
CA ALA A 623 5.58 45.12 11.07
C ALA A 623 6.67 44.05 10.92
N GLY A 624 7.15 43.83 9.69
CA GLY A 624 8.25 42.89 9.43
C GLY A 624 9.52 43.24 10.18
N LEU A 625 9.93 44.52 10.17
CA LEU A 625 11.13 44.99 10.89
C LEU A 625 11.00 44.86 12.42
N GLU A 626 9.82 45.04 12.99
CA GLU A 626 9.60 44.83 14.42
C GLU A 626 9.69 43.34 14.79
N VAL A 627 9.08 42.45 13.99
CA VAL A 627 9.20 41.00 14.18
C VAL A 627 10.65 40.57 14.03
N GLU A 628 11.37 41.08 13.03
CA GLU A 628 12.80 40.81 12.81
C GLU A 628 13.62 41.20 14.05
N ALA A 629 13.44 42.41 14.60
CA ALA A 629 14.21 42.88 15.75
C ALA A 629 13.97 42.02 17.01
N GLN A 630 12.72 41.61 17.24
CA GLN A 630 12.35 40.74 18.36
C GLN A 630 12.90 39.32 18.19
N ALA A 631 12.71 38.73 17.01
CA ALA A 631 13.24 37.43 16.64
C ALA A 631 14.76 37.39 16.78
N PHE A 632 15.46 38.39 16.24
CA PHE A 632 16.91 38.51 16.35
C PHE A 632 17.36 38.53 17.81
N GLY A 633 16.64 39.25 18.69
CA GLY A 633 16.91 39.23 20.13
C GLY A 633 16.68 37.87 20.80
N LEU A 634 15.66 37.13 20.38
CA LEU A 634 15.36 35.78 20.90
C LEU A 634 16.43 34.76 20.50
N LEU A 635 16.88 34.80 19.24
CA LEU A 635 17.93 33.92 18.72
C LEU A 635 19.27 34.10 19.44
N PHE A 636 19.52 35.24 20.10
CA PHE A 636 20.71 35.43 20.94
C PHE A 636 20.73 34.56 22.20
N ALA A 637 19.59 33.95 22.56
CA ALA A 637 19.44 33.12 23.73
C ALA A 637 19.35 31.62 23.42
N THR A 638 19.36 31.21 22.14
CA THR A 638 19.28 29.80 21.74
C THR A 638 20.65 29.13 21.77
N ASP A 639 20.67 27.83 22.03
CA ASP A 639 21.89 27.02 22.02
C ASP A 639 22.39 26.82 20.57
N ASP A 640 21.49 26.78 19.60
CA ASP A 640 21.81 26.77 18.16
C ASP A 640 22.75 27.92 17.74
N LEU A 641 22.59 29.12 18.30
CA LEU A 641 23.49 30.23 17.97
C LEU A 641 24.91 29.95 18.47
N MET A 642 25.03 29.42 19.69
CA MET A 642 26.31 29.08 20.29
C MET A 642 27.00 27.93 19.56
N GLU A 643 26.22 26.94 19.14
CA GLU A 643 26.67 25.81 18.32
C GLU A 643 27.17 26.29 16.96
N GLY A 644 26.38 27.09 16.24
CA GLY A 644 26.79 27.67 14.96
C GLY A 644 28.08 28.51 15.06
N MET A 645 28.24 29.31 16.11
CA MET A 645 29.48 30.07 16.36
C MET A 645 30.67 29.14 16.65
N THR A 646 30.45 28.06 17.40
CA THR A 646 31.50 27.10 17.77
C THR A 646 31.95 26.27 16.58
N ALA A 647 31.00 25.75 15.79
CA ALA A 647 31.24 25.02 14.55
C ALA A 647 32.05 25.86 13.55
N PHE A 648 31.64 27.12 13.36
CA PHE A 648 32.34 28.07 12.48
C PHE A 648 33.78 28.35 12.93
N MET A 649 34.03 28.51 14.24
CA MET A 649 35.40 28.67 14.75
C MET A 649 36.23 27.39 14.66
N GLY A 650 35.58 26.23 14.64
CA GLY A 650 36.18 24.90 14.59
C GLY A 650 36.40 24.32 13.19
N ASP A 651 35.91 24.98 12.14
CA ASP A 651 35.93 24.49 10.74
C ASP A 651 35.25 23.10 10.62
N ARG A 652 34.08 22.96 11.24
CA ARG A 652 33.18 21.80 11.13
C ARG A 652 31.76 22.24 10.80
N ASP A 653 30.96 21.32 10.31
CA ASP A 653 29.52 21.55 10.12
C ASP A 653 28.81 21.67 11.48
N PRO A 654 27.83 22.58 11.62
CA PRO A 654 27.03 22.73 12.83
C PRO A 654 25.96 21.62 12.93
N GLU A 655 25.62 21.24 14.16
CA GLU A 655 24.53 20.31 14.46
C GLU A 655 23.44 21.06 15.25
N PHE A 656 22.41 21.53 14.56
CA PHE A 656 21.34 22.31 15.21
C PHE A 656 20.29 21.40 15.85
N GLU A 657 19.93 21.67 17.10
CA GLU A 657 18.99 20.87 17.88
C GLU A 657 17.63 21.57 18.01
N GLY A 658 17.59 22.90 17.87
CA GLY A 658 16.37 23.69 18.01
C GLY A 658 16.02 24.06 19.45
N GLU A 659 17.03 24.23 20.31
CA GLU A 659 16.89 24.57 21.74
C GLU A 659 17.24 26.03 22.10
#